data_AF-A0A928NNC4-F1
#
_entry.id   AF-A0A928NNC4-F1
#
_cell.length_a   1.000
_cell.length_b   1.000
_cell.length_c   1.000
_cell.angle_alpha   90.00
_cell.angle_beta   90.00
_cell.angle_gamma   90.00
#
_symmetry.space_group_name_H-M   'P 1'
#
loop_
_entity.id
_entity.type
_entity.pdbx_description
1 polymer ?
#
loop_
_entity_poly.entity_id
_entity_poly.type
_entity_poly.pdbx_seq_one_letter_code
_entity_poly.pdbx_strand_id
1 'polypeptide(L)'
;MTAIYKKRIMQRITAVILIVFLMAGMLSGCTGNPGSEAGSETDSPVTTEGGGEIQNTDDVLNIEPSATMVQNAATNSPKPSATSGVTKNPAQPTETANPSTQKPESQKIVFDKMPALKIKTAGNASVTSTSVYVNCTISSDSAPVECSFNDSPAEIKVRGNSTAAAAKKPYRIKFTTKQAMFGLNDNAKCRSWCLMADYYDHSMLRNYTAFNLGRTLLGDNSFASDAMHVEVYLNGEYQGVYLLCEQSQVHKKRVNIYEKQDNETAVELGYLLIGQGGRTDEEDSVVISLDRQIKDLNGTVMGLGGMNFSISGGPYTDAQKKHIEKFASNALRIVWSAIYEGKYYTLSKNGDMVTKTSFTGTSKEQKQRETIGAVMNIESAVSMYILDEIVKNFDAGTFNMYMDLGPQGDRRITFGPPWDFDFAMGNTRYASTYSSQDVYAANFTYSDGYRTNFLFAMLYNLSWFREDVSKIWRQKYDAMMADIEEIKTVTAFGKSQFESNYDRWPTLGTSTMGHQSNDVLKFATHKNASDYLYNWLIKRMAYIDSYWRTGVFKEPEKVTTEMSTLDFSKSATANYFSKIRRCEKTQQSDSMKFTVIDNDPYFYIDYTKSSQRINAGVNKKISITYMAPKSNSRSNYMCELFLIAGGASDAEAGKSVTFEYTADGKYHTKVIDLSSVQFWNGNVNGVRVDFFVDCAIGDVFYMKELKIY
;
A
#
# COMPACT_ATOMS: atom_id res chain seq x y z
N MET A 1 6.44 -49.54 12.95
CA MET A 1 5.83 -48.33 13.52
C MET A 1 5.32 -47.39 12.41
N THR A 2 4.68 -47.96 11.37
CA THR A 2 4.67 -47.32 10.04
C THR A 2 3.28 -47.29 9.37
N ALA A 3 2.27 -47.93 9.98
CA ALA A 3 0.89 -47.94 9.48
C ALA A 3 -0.01 -46.87 10.17
N ILE A 4 0.28 -46.49 11.40
CA ILE A 4 -0.48 -45.47 12.16
C ILE A 4 -0.18 -44.04 11.63
N TYR A 5 1.03 -43.83 11.09
CA TYR A 5 1.47 -42.52 10.59
C TYR A 5 0.85 -42.16 9.22
N LYS A 6 0.63 -43.14 8.33
CA LYS A 6 -0.06 -42.91 7.04
C LYS A 6 -1.55 -42.61 7.21
N LYS A 7 -2.21 -43.21 8.22
CA LYS A 7 -3.64 -42.98 8.48
C LYS A 7 -3.95 -41.56 9.01
N ARG A 8 -3.01 -40.93 9.74
CA ARG A 8 -3.12 -39.55 10.25
C ARG A 8 -2.84 -38.47 9.20
N ILE A 9 -2.02 -38.75 8.19
CA ILE A 9 -1.75 -37.81 7.08
C ILE A 9 -2.93 -37.78 6.09
N MET A 10 -3.53 -38.93 5.80
CA MET A 10 -4.68 -39.02 4.89
C MET A 10 -5.94 -38.38 5.49
N GLN A 11 -6.17 -38.49 6.81
CA GLN A 11 -7.25 -37.75 7.51
C GLN A 11 -7.02 -36.23 7.59
N ARG A 12 -5.77 -35.75 7.54
CA ARG A 12 -5.45 -34.31 7.52
C ARG A 12 -5.56 -33.69 6.13
N ILE A 13 -5.30 -34.46 5.06
CA ILE A 13 -5.45 -33.99 3.69
C ILE A 13 -6.94 -33.88 3.29
N THR A 14 -7.80 -34.78 3.78
CA THR A 14 -9.26 -34.66 3.59
C THR A 14 -9.85 -33.50 4.41
N ALA A 15 -9.30 -33.19 5.58
CA ALA A 15 -9.78 -32.07 6.41
C ALA A 15 -9.37 -30.67 5.87
N VAL A 16 -8.26 -30.55 5.15
CA VAL A 16 -7.82 -29.28 4.54
C VAL A 16 -8.56 -28.97 3.24
N ILE A 17 -9.06 -29.98 2.52
CA ILE A 17 -9.85 -29.77 1.30
C ILE A 17 -11.34 -29.49 1.61
N LEU A 18 -11.86 -29.92 2.77
CA LEU A 18 -13.22 -29.60 3.24
C LEU A 18 -13.36 -28.21 3.91
N ILE A 19 -12.27 -27.61 4.39
CA ILE A 19 -12.29 -26.26 5.00
C ILE A 19 -12.30 -25.13 3.94
N VAL A 20 -11.98 -25.43 2.68
CA VAL A 20 -12.08 -24.47 1.56
C VAL A 20 -13.48 -24.48 0.91
N PHE A 21 -14.36 -25.45 1.24
CA PHE A 21 -15.73 -25.54 0.70
C PHE A 21 -16.87 -25.40 1.73
N LEU A 22 -16.58 -25.20 3.02
CA LEU A 22 -17.58 -25.05 4.10
C LEU A 22 -17.59 -23.64 4.74
N MET A 23 -17.37 -22.59 3.93
CA MET A 23 -17.78 -21.21 4.29
C MET A 23 -18.69 -20.60 3.20
N ALA A 24 -19.53 -21.44 2.60
CA ALA A 24 -20.70 -21.06 1.84
C ALA A 24 -21.82 -22.06 2.15
N GLY A 25 -22.57 -21.80 3.21
CA GLY A 25 -23.73 -22.61 3.60
C GLY A 25 -23.69 -23.01 5.07
N MET A 26 -24.30 -22.19 5.93
CA MET A 26 -25.14 -22.58 7.08
C MET A 26 -25.44 -21.33 7.93
N LEU A 27 -26.48 -20.60 7.54
CA LEU A 27 -27.30 -19.83 8.47
C LEU A 27 -28.73 -20.31 8.28
N SER A 28 -29.05 -21.43 8.91
CA SER A 28 -30.44 -21.84 9.14
C SER A 28 -30.46 -22.97 10.15
N GLY A 29 -31.00 -22.68 11.34
CA GLY A 29 -31.64 -23.69 12.16
C GLY A 29 -31.13 -23.80 13.59
N CYS A 30 -31.87 -23.20 14.53
CA CYS A 30 -32.35 -23.87 15.74
C CYS A 30 -33.61 -23.16 16.23
N THR A 31 -34.78 -23.79 16.04
CA THR A 31 -35.72 -24.20 17.11
C THR A 31 -36.94 -24.92 16.52
N GLY A 32 -37.20 -26.16 16.97
CA GLY A 32 -38.54 -26.56 17.45
C GLY A 32 -39.48 -27.44 16.60
N ASN A 33 -39.16 -28.74 16.46
CA ASN A 33 -40.01 -29.95 16.64
C ASN A 33 -41.41 -30.11 15.92
N PRO A 34 -42.08 -31.29 15.94
CA PRO A 34 -42.24 -32.16 14.76
C PRO A 34 -43.70 -32.45 14.36
N GLY A 35 -43.92 -32.98 13.14
CA GLY A 35 -45.23 -33.50 12.74
C GLY A 35 -45.30 -34.08 11.33
N SER A 36 -45.28 -35.42 11.28
CA SER A 36 -45.96 -36.32 10.32
C SER A 36 -45.78 -36.18 8.79
N GLU A 37 -45.13 -37.22 8.26
CA GLU A 37 -45.59 -38.12 7.19
C GLU A 37 -45.87 -37.62 5.75
N ALA A 38 -45.03 -38.18 4.86
CA ALA A 38 -45.38 -38.99 3.69
C ALA A 38 -45.58 -38.33 2.31
N GLY A 39 -44.89 -38.94 1.34
CA GLY A 39 -45.32 -39.10 -0.06
C GLY A 39 -44.83 -38.01 -1.01
N SER A 40 -43.68 -38.14 -1.66
CA SER A 40 -43.37 -38.99 -2.83
C SER A 40 -43.54 -38.24 -4.17
N GLU A 41 -42.40 -38.20 -4.85
CA GLU A 41 -42.25 -38.51 -6.28
C GLU A 41 -42.57 -37.46 -7.37
N THR A 42 -41.45 -37.04 -7.97
CA THR A 42 -41.04 -37.18 -9.39
C THR A 42 -41.45 -36.16 -10.46
N ASP A 43 -40.39 -35.88 -11.24
CA ASP A 43 -40.31 -35.56 -12.67
C ASP A 43 -40.71 -34.17 -13.19
N SER A 44 -39.67 -33.34 -13.33
CA SER A 44 -39.04 -32.92 -14.61
C SER A 44 -39.79 -33.19 -15.94
N PRO A 45 -39.34 -32.55 -17.03
CA PRO A 45 -39.43 -31.13 -17.39
C PRO A 45 -40.14 -31.05 -18.77
N VAL A 46 -40.15 -29.90 -19.46
CA VAL A 46 -39.86 -29.81 -20.91
C VAL A 46 -40.08 -28.38 -21.43
N THR A 47 -39.15 -28.05 -22.31
CA THR A 47 -38.90 -26.92 -23.20
C THR A 47 -40.05 -26.49 -24.11
N THR A 48 -40.04 -25.25 -24.62
CA THR A 48 -39.84 -25.00 -26.07
C THR A 48 -39.70 -23.51 -26.41
N GLU A 49 -38.92 -23.29 -27.47
CA GLU A 49 -38.53 -22.07 -28.16
C GLU A 49 -39.64 -21.46 -29.04
N GLY A 50 -39.40 -20.26 -29.58
CA GLY A 50 -40.00 -19.82 -30.85
C GLY A 50 -39.83 -18.33 -31.12
N GLY A 51 -39.02 -17.97 -32.13
CA GLY A 51 -38.80 -16.60 -32.61
C GLY A 51 -39.77 -16.14 -33.71
N GLY A 52 -39.55 -14.93 -34.24
CA GLY A 52 -40.22 -14.40 -35.43
C GLY A 52 -39.99 -12.90 -35.68
N GLU A 53 -39.86 -12.52 -36.96
CA GLU A 53 -39.20 -11.34 -37.56
C GLU A 53 -40.02 -10.03 -37.72
N ILE A 54 -39.27 -8.91 -37.80
CA ILE A 54 -39.27 -7.72 -38.71
C ILE A 54 -40.61 -7.14 -39.24
N GLN A 55 -40.78 -5.80 -39.09
CA GLN A 55 -41.27 -4.90 -40.14
C GLN A 55 -40.75 -3.44 -39.98
N ASN A 56 -40.36 -2.86 -41.12
CA ASN A 56 -39.96 -1.46 -41.39
C ASN A 56 -41.18 -0.53 -41.49
N THR A 57 -41.01 0.75 -41.14
CA THR A 57 -41.60 1.88 -41.92
C THR A 57 -40.70 3.13 -41.81
N ASP A 58 -40.50 3.77 -42.95
CA ASP A 58 -39.78 5.03 -43.17
C ASP A 58 -40.57 6.24 -42.64
N ASP A 59 -39.87 7.32 -42.29
CA ASP A 59 -40.31 8.65 -42.72
C ASP A 59 -39.14 9.64 -42.85
N VAL A 60 -39.16 10.36 -43.97
CA VAL A 60 -38.15 11.27 -44.50
C VAL A 60 -38.56 12.71 -44.19
N LEU A 61 -37.61 13.60 -43.87
CA LEU A 61 -37.58 14.97 -44.40
C LEU A 61 -36.17 15.58 -44.28
N ASN A 62 -35.76 16.20 -45.37
CA ASN A 62 -34.41 16.59 -45.76
C ASN A 62 -34.43 18.09 -46.07
N ILE A 63 -33.56 18.94 -45.48
CA ILE A 63 -33.13 20.23 -46.07
C ILE A 63 -31.68 20.52 -45.66
N GLU A 64 -30.87 20.87 -46.66
CA GLU A 64 -29.42 21.00 -46.73
C GLU A 64 -28.91 22.47 -46.54
N PRO A 65 -27.60 22.81 -46.70
CA PRO A 65 -26.84 23.69 -45.81
C PRO A 65 -26.38 25.03 -46.43
N SER A 66 -25.74 25.90 -45.64
CA SER A 66 -24.84 27.03 -46.04
C SER A 66 -24.27 27.71 -44.78
N ALA A 67 -23.12 28.39 -44.70
CA ALA A 67 -21.86 28.44 -45.43
C ALA A 67 -20.91 29.41 -44.66
N THR A 68 -19.61 29.10 -44.70
CA THR A 68 -18.43 30.00 -44.75
C THR A 68 -17.90 30.82 -43.56
N MET A 69 -16.56 30.72 -43.49
CA MET A 69 -15.56 31.39 -42.66
C MET A 69 -15.43 32.90 -42.88
N VAL A 70 -14.85 33.58 -41.88
CA VAL A 70 -14.03 34.79 -42.10
C VAL A 70 -12.75 34.72 -41.25
N GLN A 71 -11.61 34.68 -41.94
CA GLN A 71 -10.28 35.04 -41.44
C GLN A 71 -10.17 36.56 -41.27
N ASN A 72 -9.30 37.03 -40.38
CA ASN A 72 -8.55 38.25 -40.65
C ASN A 72 -7.15 38.18 -40.01
N ALA A 73 -6.15 38.30 -40.88
CA ALA A 73 -4.75 38.56 -40.60
C ALA A 73 -4.38 39.88 -41.29
N ALA A 74 -3.54 40.71 -40.66
CA ALA A 74 -2.70 41.74 -41.28
C ALA A 74 -1.81 42.36 -40.17
N THR A 75 -0.50 42.12 -40.06
CA THR A 75 0.67 42.49 -40.87
C THR A 75 1.34 43.83 -40.51
N ASN A 76 2.68 43.77 -40.46
CA ASN A 76 3.71 44.78 -40.78
C ASN A 76 4.62 45.36 -39.66
N SER A 77 5.89 44.95 -39.73
CA SER A 77 7.15 45.50 -39.17
C SER A 77 7.62 46.78 -39.93
N PRO A 78 8.88 47.34 -39.84
CA PRO A 78 9.97 47.32 -38.82
C PRO A 78 10.77 48.67 -38.59
N LYS A 79 11.58 48.74 -37.49
CA LYS A 79 12.90 49.45 -37.29
C LYS A 79 12.98 51.01 -37.27
N PRO A 80 14.10 51.73 -36.89
CA PRO A 80 15.42 51.34 -36.29
C PRO A 80 16.06 52.31 -35.21
N SER A 81 17.32 52.01 -34.80
CA SER A 81 18.44 52.88 -34.30
C SER A 81 18.76 52.81 -32.78
N ALA A 82 19.87 52.18 -32.32
CA ALA A 82 21.28 52.67 -32.21
C ALA A 82 21.40 53.96 -31.36
N THR A 83 22.24 54.10 -30.30
CA THR A 83 23.71 53.88 -30.24
C THR A 83 24.27 54.00 -28.78
N SER A 84 25.34 53.24 -28.48
CA SER A 84 26.55 53.50 -27.62
C SER A 84 26.51 54.02 -26.17
N GLY A 85 27.34 53.42 -25.29
CA GLY A 85 28.00 54.17 -24.19
C GLY A 85 28.41 53.46 -22.87
N VAL A 86 29.35 52.51 -22.91
CA VAL A 86 30.53 52.30 -22.01
C VAL A 86 30.46 52.60 -20.47
N THR A 87 30.63 51.51 -19.69
CA THR A 87 31.27 51.32 -18.35
C THR A 87 30.75 52.01 -17.07
N LYS A 88 30.41 51.19 -16.06
CA LYS A 88 31.15 50.96 -14.78
C LYS A 88 30.29 50.13 -13.82
N ASN A 89 30.88 49.11 -13.17
CA ASN A 89 30.31 48.45 -11.98
C ASN A 89 29.98 49.52 -10.92
N PRO A 90 28.85 49.44 -10.19
CA PRO A 90 28.87 48.67 -8.93
C PRO A 90 27.52 48.09 -8.45
N ALA A 91 27.65 47.17 -7.49
CA ALA A 91 26.71 46.85 -6.40
C ALA A 91 25.35 46.18 -6.74
N GLN A 92 25.10 45.09 -6.00
CA GLN A 92 23.80 44.43 -5.86
C GLN A 92 22.65 45.43 -5.64
N PRO A 93 21.52 45.22 -6.31
CA PRO A 93 20.21 45.55 -5.78
C PRO A 93 19.48 44.27 -5.39
N THR A 94 19.14 44.22 -4.11
CA THR A 94 17.98 43.56 -3.50
C THR A 94 16.89 43.19 -4.52
N GLU A 95 16.69 41.89 -4.75
CA GLU A 95 15.47 41.39 -5.40
C GLU A 95 14.29 41.69 -4.47
N THR A 96 13.53 42.72 -4.85
CA THR A 96 12.16 42.93 -4.42
C THR A 96 11.36 41.67 -4.73
N ALA A 97 10.86 41.03 -3.69
CA ALA A 97 9.93 39.92 -3.77
C ALA A 97 8.78 40.25 -4.74
N ASN A 98 8.66 39.43 -5.78
CA ASN A 98 7.52 39.43 -6.67
C ASN A 98 6.26 39.09 -5.82
N PRO A 99 5.18 39.87 -5.85
CA PRO A 99 3.98 39.55 -5.08
C PRO A 99 3.40 38.25 -5.62
N SER A 100 3.46 37.22 -4.78
CA SER A 100 2.78 35.95 -5.02
C SER A 100 1.31 36.23 -5.35
N THR A 101 0.85 35.76 -6.50
CA THR A 101 -0.57 35.55 -6.76
C THR A 101 -1.08 34.47 -5.80
N GLN A 102 -1.41 34.86 -4.57
CA GLN A 102 -2.15 34.00 -3.65
C GLN A 102 -3.53 33.78 -4.26
N LYS A 103 -3.86 32.51 -4.54
CA LYS A 103 -5.25 32.07 -4.78
C LYS A 103 -6.06 32.55 -3.56
N PRO A 104 -7.20 33.24 -3.74
CA PRO A 104 -7.99 33.73 -2.61
C PRO A 104 -8.33 32.54 -1.69
N GLU A 105 -8.01 32.66 -0.40
CA GLU A 105 -8.35 31.66 0.61
C GLU A 105 -9.85 31.34 0.51
N SER A 106 -10.18 30.07 0.26
CA SER A 106 -11.56 29.62 0.33
C SER A 106 -12.04 29.81 1.77
N GLN A 107 -13.16 30.52 1.94
CA GLN A 107 -13.76 30.76 3.24
C GLN A 107 -14.12 29.39 3.86
N LYS A 108 -13.42 28.99 4.93
CA LYS A 108 -13.61 27.70 5.60
C LYS A 108 -15.01 27.68 6.25
N ILE A 109 -15.86 26.75 5.81
CA ILE A 109 -17.20 26.56 6.37
C ILE A 109 -17.05 26.02 7.80
N VAL A 110 -17.75 26.63 8.75
CA VAL A 110 -17.69 26.25 10.18
C VAL A 110 -18.92 25.44 10.53
N PHE A 111 -18.71 24.25 11.09
CA PHE A 111 -19.78 23.35 11.52
C PHE A 111 -19.87 23.34 13.06
N ASP A 112 -21.06 23.46 13.63
CA ASP A 112 -21.28 23.39 15.09
C ASP A 112 -21.19 21.94 15.60
N LYS A 113 -21.52 20.97 14.74
CA LYS A 113 -21.40 19.53 14.97
C LYS A 113 -21.22 18.80 13.64
N MET A 114 -20.87 17.52 13.69
CA MET A 114 -20.77 16.68 12.48
C MET A 114 -22.07 16.75 11.67
N PRO A 115 -22.03 17.08 10.36
CA PRO A 115 -23.22 17.13 9.54
C PRO A 115 -23.73 15.71 9.26
N ALA A 116 -25.00 15.62 8.90
CA ALA A 116 -25.67 14.36 8.61
C ALA A 116 -26.27 14.34 7.20
N LEU A 117 -26.34 13.15 6.61
CA LEU A 117 -27.04 12.87 5.37
C LEU A 117 -28.26 12.00 5.65
N LYS A 118 -29.44 12.53 5.34
CA LYS A 118 -30.71 11.78 5.36
C LYS A 118 -30.98 11.27 3.95
N ILE A 119 -30.90 9.95 3.78
CA ILE A 119 -31.08 9.26 2.52
C ILE A 119 -32.41 8.50 2.57
N LYS A 120 -33.32 8.82 1.66
CA LYS A 120 -34.63 8.16 1.55
C LYS A 120 -34.74 7.49 0.19
N THR A 121 -34.72 6.16 0.16
CA THR A 121 -34.90 5.38 -1.06
C THR A 121 -36.36 5.31 -1.47
N ALA A 122 -36.62 5.16 -2.77
CA ALA A 122 -37.96 4.96 -3.28
C ALA A 122 -38.58 3.71 -2.64
N GLY A 123 -39.76 3.86 -2.04
CA GLY A 123 -40.47 2.78 -1.35
C GLY A 123 -39.72 2.18 -0.14
N ASN A 124 -38.76 2.89 0.46
CA ASN A 124 -37.88 2.37 1.52
C ASN A 124 -37.11 1.10 1.10
N ALA A 125 -36.80 0.95 -0.19
CA ALA A 125 -36.03 -0.18 -0.70
C ALA A 125 -34.64 -0.30 -0.03
N SER A 126 -34.23 -1.54 0.27
CA SER A 126 -32.92 -1.86 0.80
C SER A 126 -31.80 -1.64 -0.23
N VAL A 127 -30.63 -1.20 0.24
CA VAL A 127 -29.45 -0.95 -0.61
C VAL A 127 -28.39 -2.01 -0.32
N THR A 128 -28.40 -3.11 -1.09
CA THR A 128 -27.53 -4.28 -0.87
C THR A 128 -26.62 -4.64 -2.04
N SER A 129 -26.92 -4.16 -3.25
CA SER A 129 -26.19 -4.51 -4.47
C SER A 129 -24.97 -3.63 -4.72
N THR A 130 -23.89 -4.22 -5.23
CA THR A 130 -22.70 -3.51 -5.75
C THR A 130 -22.85 -3.06 -7.20
N SER A 131 -23.84 -3.58 -7.92
CA SER A 131 -24.05 -3.34 -9.35
C SER A 131 -25.30 -2.52 -9.64
N VAL A 132 -26.37 -2.71 -8.86
CA VAL A 132 -27.67 -2.07 -9.08
C VAL A 132 -27.81 -0.84 -8.19
N TYR A 133 -28.11 0.30 -8.80
CA TYR A 133 -28.46 1.53 -8.13
C TYR A 133 -29.94 1.57 -7.71
N VAL A 134 -30.21 2.14 -6.54
CA VAL A 134 -31.55 2.39 -6.01
C VAL A 134 -31.82 3.89 -6.03
N ASN A 135 -32.94 4.30 -6.62
CA ASN A 135 -33.36 5.70 -6.61
C ASN A 135 -33.63 6.20 -5.18
N CYS A 136 -33.17 7.41 -4.88
CA CYS A 136 -33.32 8.03 -3.57
C CYS A 136 -33.36 9.56 -3.65
N THR A 137 -33.67 10.18 -2.52
CA THR A 137 -33.48 11.61 -2.26
C THR A 137 -32.53 11.76 -1.10
N ILE A 138 -31.70 12.80 -1.12
CA ILE A 138 -30.72 13.08 -0.08
C ILE A 138 -30.89 14.51 0.42
N SER A 139 -30.98 14.67 1.73
CA SER A 139 -30.99 15.96 2.41
C SER A 139 -29.82 16.06 3.37
N SER A 140 -29.24 17.24 3.48
CA SER A 140 -28.35 17.58 4.60
C SER A 140 -29.15 17.80 5.87
N ASP A 141 -28.59 17.44 6.99
CA ASP A 141 -29.03 17.87 8.31
C ASP A 141 -27.81 18.29 9.13
N SER A 142 -28.00 19.11 10.16
CA SER A 142 -26.92 19.61 11.02
C SER A 142 -25.80 20.33 10.25
N ALA A 143 -26.12 20.89 9.09
CA ALA A 143 -25.21 21.64 8.24
C ALA A 143 -25.57 23.14 8.26
N PRO A 144 -24.57 24.03 8.20
CA PRO A 144 -24.79 25.46 8.00
C PRO A 144 -25.65 25.76 6.78
N VAL A 145 -26.38 26.88 6.81
CA VAL A 145 -27.36 27.24 5.76
C VAL A 145 -26.68 27.31 4.39
N GLU A 146 -25.45 27.82 4.32
CA GLU A 146 -24.66 28.00 3.10
C GLU A 146 -24.32 26.70 2.36
N CYS A 147 -24.34 25.55 3.02
CA CYS A 147 -24.07 24.25 2.42
C CYS A 147 -25.22 23.25 2.62
N SER A 148 -26.37 23.73 3.10
CA SER A 148 -27.57 22.93 3.27
C SER A 148 -28.27 22.66 1.92
N PHE A 149 -28.85 21.47 1.77
CA PHE A 149 -29.64 21.05 0.63
C PHE A 149 -30.72 20.06 1.07
N ASN A 150 -31.85 20.05 0.38
CA ASN A 150 -32.99 19.20 0.72
C ASN A 150 -33.50 18.44 -0.49
N ASP A 151 -33.89 17.18 -0.28
CA ASP A 151 -34.54 16.27 -1.22
C ASP A 151 -33.86 16.22 -2.59
N SER A 152 -32.53 16.27 -2.61
CA SER A 152 -31.75 16.25 -3.85
C SER A 152 -31.85 14.87 -4.51
N PRO A 153 -32.35 14.75 -5.74
CA PRO A 153 -32.52 13.46 -6.41
C PRO A 153 -31.18 12.78 -6.69
N ALA A 154 -31.09 11.52 -6.32
CA ALA A 154 -29.88 10.72 -6.48
C ALA A 154 -30.19 9.23 -6.62
N GLU A 155 -29.14 8.49 -6.90
CA GLU A 155 -29.10 7.04 -6.90
C GLU A 155 -28.03 6.59 -5.89
N ILE A 156 -28.28 5.48 -5.18
CA ILE A 156 -27.33 4.91 -4.21
C ILE A 156 -27.14 3.41 -4.44
N LYS A 157 -25.90 2.93 -4.27
CA LYS A 157 -25.58 1.50 -4.24
C LYS A 157 -24.48 1.18 -3.23
N VAL A 158 -24.32 -0.10 -2.88
CA VAL A 158 -23.15 -0.56 -2.12
C VAL A 158 -21.90 -0.42 -3.01
N ARG A 159 -20.76 -0.11 -2.41
CA ARG A 159 -19.48 -0.01 -3.13
C ARG A 159 -18.38 -0.88 -2.53
N GLY A 160 -17.25 -0.94 -3.23
CA GLY A 160 -16.09 -1.69 -2.79
C GLY A 160 -16.25 -3.19 -3.00
N ASN A 161 -15.18 -3.91 -2.72
CA ASN A 161 -15.07 -5.33 -3.00
C ASN A 161 -15.20 -6.11 -1.69
N SER A 162 -14.08 -6.38 -1.02
CA SER A 162 -14.07 -6.98 0.33
C SER A 162 -14.94 -6.19 1.32
N THR A 163 -14.87 -4.85 1.29
CA THR A 163 -15.66 -3.98 2.17
C THR A 163 -17.17 -4.07 1.94
N ALA A 164 -17.63 -4.51 0.77
CA ALA A 164 -19.06 -4.71 0.52
C ALA A 164 -19.62 -5.87 1.36
N ALA A 165 -18.77 -6.79 1.82
CA ALA A 165 -19.16 -7.89 2.71
C ALA A 165 -19.32 -7.48 4.18
N ALA A 166 -18.78 -6.32 4.59
CA ALA A 166 -18.88 -5.83 5.96
C ALA A 166 -20.33 -5.67 6.43
N ALA A 167 -20.59 -5.77 7.74
CA ALA A 167 -21.93 -5.57 8.30
C ALA A 167 -22.45 -4.14 8.03
N LYS A 168 -21.58 -3.15 8.24
CA LYS A 168 -21.81 -1.77 7.85
C LYS A 168 -21.40 -1.56 6.39
N LYS A 169 -22.38 -1.37 5.50
CA LYS A 169 -22.13 -1.24 4.07
C LYS A 169 -21.56 0.13 3.71
N PRO A 170 -20.48 0.23 2.93
CA PRO A 170 -20.06 1.47 2.29
C PRO A 170 -20.92 1.74 1.05
N TYR A 171 -21.14 3.02 0.72
CA TYR A 171 -22.03 3.42 -0.37
C TYR A 171 -21.36 4.31 -1.41
N ARG A 172 -21.86 4.24 -2.64
CA ARG A 172 -21.63 5.24 -3.68
C ARG A 172 -22.93 5.94 -3.99
N ILE A 173 -22.90 7.26 -3.98
CA ILE A 173 -24.00 8.14 -4.33
C ILE A 173 -23.75 8.69 -5.73
N LYS A 174 -24.79 8.77 -6.55
CA LYS A 174 -24.79 9.42 -7.86
C LYS A 174 -25.99 10.35 -7.96
N PHE A 175 -25.77 11.66 -7.82
CA PHE A 175 -26.82 12.67 -7.99
C PHE A 175 -27.23 12.81 -9.46
N THR A 176 -28.52 13.08 -9.69
CA THR A 176 -29.06 13.37 -11.02
C THR A 176 -28.42 14.65 -11.60
N THR A 177 -28.32 15.69 -10.79
CA THR A 177 -27.63 16.95 -11.08
C THR A 177 -26.34 17.07 -10.28
N LYS A 178 -25.34 17.82 -10.75
CA LYS A 178 -24.07 17.97 -10.02
C LYS A 178 -24.34 18.67 -8.67
N GLN A 179 -23.96 18.04 -7.56
CA GLN A 179 -24.17 18.50 -6.19
C GLN A 179 -22.82 18.79 -5.51
N ALA A 180 -22.74 19.92 -4.81
CA ALA A 180 -21.63 20.18 -3.90
C ALA A 180 -21.97 19.62 -2.52
N MET A 181 -20.97 19.10 -1.83
CA MET A 181 -21.16 18.43 -0.54
C MET A 181 -20.30 19.13 0.51
N PHE A 182 -20.94 19.92 1.38
CA PHE A 182 -20.33 20.48 2.59
C PHE A 182 -19.01 21.24 2.37
N GLY A 183 -18.83 21.85 1.18
CA GLY A 183 -17.63 22.63 0.83
C GLY A 183 -16.45 21.81 0.32
N LEU A 184 -16.54 20.47 0.28
CA LEU A 184 -15.45 19.60 -0.18
C LEU A 184 -14.96 19.97 -1.59
N ASN A 185 -13.65 19.89 -1.77
CA ASN A 185 -12.91 20.16 -3.00
C ASN A 185 -13.25 21.52 -3.61
N ASP A 186 -13.01 22.58 -2.84
CA ASP A 186 -13.30 23.97 -3.21
C ASP A 186 -14.76 24.14 -3.67
N ASN A 187 -15.70 23.48 -2.96
CA ASN A 187 -17.13 23.47 -3.27
C ASN A 187 -17.47 22.95 -4.69
N ALA A 188 -16.65 22.05 -5.23
CA ALA A 188 -16.85 21.50 -6.57
C ALA A 188 -18.13 20.67 -6.65
N LYS A 189 -19.04 21.07 -7.55
CA LYS A 189 -20.26 20.30 -7.83
C LYS A 189 -19.93 19.06 -8.65
N CYS A 190 -20.19 17.88 -8.08
CA CYS A 190 -19.94 16.58 -8.70
C CYS A 190 -21.19 15.69 -8.65
N ARG A 191 -21.31 14.74 -9.58
CA ARG A 191 -22.40 13.76 -9.57
C ARG A 191 -22.11 12.61 -8.60
N SER A 192 -20.89 12.07 -8.61
CA SER A 192 -20.56 10.88 -7.82
C SER A 192 -19.82 11.24 -6.53
N TRP A 193 -20.30 10.73 -5.40
CA TRP A 193 -19.68 10.85 -4.07
C TRP A 193 -19.63 9.48 -3.39
N CYS A 194 -18.76 9.35 -2.39
CA CYS A 194 -18.53 8.08 -1.71
C CYS A 194 -18.70 8.23 -0.22
N LEU A 195 -19.35 7.24 0.38
CA LEU A 195 -19.47 7.07 1.82
C LEU A 195 -18.66 5.84 2.20
N MET A 196 -17.43 6.06 2.66
CA MET A 196 -16.59 4.99 3.18
C MET A 196 -17.04 4.65 4.59
N ALA A 197 -17.31 3.37 4.83
CA ALA A 197 -17.82 2.91 6.13
C ALA A 197 -16.74 2.89 7.21
N ASP A 198 -15.46 2.82 6.80
CA ASP A 198 -14.26 2.62 7.62
C ASP A 198 -14.45 1.53 8.68
N TYR A 199 -15.22 0.48 8.32
CA TYR A 199 -15.68 -0.55 9.25
C TYR A 199 -14.53 -1.31 9.92
N TYR A 200 -13.41 -1.46 9.20
CA TYR A 200 -12.25 -2.18 9.69
C TYR A 200 -11.18 -1.29 10.36
N ASP A 201 -11.46 0.01 10.47
CA ASP A 201 -10.62 0.98 11.15
C ASP A 201 -11.33 1.45 12.44
N HIS A 202 -10.88 0.96 13.60
CA HIS A 202 -11.42 1.39 14.90
C HIS A 202 -11.18 2.87 15.23
N SER A 203 -10.30 3.56 14.49
CA SER A 203 -10.16 5.01 14.60
C SER A 203 -11.07 5.76 13.64
N MET A 204 -11.52 5.12 12.55
CA MET A 204 -12.23 5.76 11.43
C MET A 204 -11.50 6.98 10.84
N LEU A 205 -10.19 7.09 11.06
CA LEU A 205 -9.40 8.30 10.78
C LEU A 205 -8.23 8.03 9.83
N ARG A 206 -7.93 6.78 9.49
CA ARG A 206 -6.79 6.44 8.64
C ARG A 206 -6.95 6.94 7.22
N ASN A 207 -8.09 6.66 6.57
CA ASN A 207 -8.37 7.18 5.23
C ASN A 207 -8.39 8.71 5.22
N TYR A 208 -9.05 9.34 6.20
CA TYR A 208 -9.05 10.81 6.36
C TYR A 208 -7.63 11.38 6.44
N THR A 209 -6.81 10.86 7.34
CA THR A 209 -5.42 11.33 7.55
C THR A 209 -4.58 11.14 6.29
N ALA A 210 -4.69 9.98 5.63
CA ALA A 210 -3.93 9.69 4.41
C ALA A 210 -4.37 10.58 3.23
N PHE A 211 -5.65 10.92 3.12
CA PHE A 211 -6.14 11.86 2.13
C PHE A 211 -5.62 13.28 2.38
N ASN A 212 -5.61 13.75 3.63
CA ASN A 212 -5.03 15.06 3.97
C ASN A 212 -3.54 15.12 3.67
N LEU A 213 -2.76 14.12 4.11
CA LEU A 213 -1.34 14.01 3.78
C LEU A 213 -1.12 13.96 2.25
N GLY A 214 -1.94 13.20 1.54
CA GLY A 214 -1.90 13.11 0.08
C GLY A 214 -2.17 14.46 -0.60
N ARG A 215 -3.14 15.24 -0.11
CA ARG A 215 -3.42 16.61 -0.60
C ARG A 215 -2.25 17.54 -0.34
N THR A 216 -1.66 17.51 0.84
CA THR A 216 -0.48 18.32 1.20
C THR A 216 0.73 18.00 0.32
N LEU A 217 0.98 16.70 0.08
CA LEU A 217 2.12 16.21 -0.69
C LEU A 217 1.96 16.39 -2.20
N LEU A 218 0.78 16.10 -2.75
CA LEU A 218 0.54 16.19 -4.19
C LEU A 218 0.24 17.63 -4.63
N GLY A 219 -0.36 18.45 -3.76
CA GLY A 219 -0.73 19.82 -4.08
C GLY A 219 -1.52 19.91 -5.39
N ASP A 220 -1.12 20.82 -6.27
CA ASP A 220 -1.74 20.99 -7.59
C ASP A 220 -1.22 20.00 -8.65
N ASN A 221 -0.23 19.15 -8.32
CA ASN A 221 0.43 18.27 -9.29
C ASN A 221 -0.35 17.00 -9.61
N SER A 222 -1.20 16.55 -8.68
CA SER A 222 -2.01 15.34 -8.84
C SER A 222 -3.20 15.38 -7.89
N PHE A 223 -4.27 14.68 -8.26
CA PHE A 223 -5.49 14.65 -7.46
C PHE A 223 -5.34 13.80 -6.19
N ALA A 224 -5.83 14.31 -5.07
CA ALA A 224 -6.15 13.56 -3.87
C ALA A 224 -7.53 14.01 -3.36
N SER A 225 -8.35 13.04 -2.96
CA SER A 225 -9.71 13.32 -2.49
C SER A 225 -9.68 14.22 -1.25
N ASP A 226 -10.60 15.17 -1.23
CA ASP A 226 -11.01 15.88 -0.03
C ASP A 226 -12.04 15.02 0.72
N ALA A 227 -12.11 15.14 2.04
CA ALA A 227 -12.99 14.28 2.82
C ALA A 227 -13.42 14.90 4.13
N MET A 228 -14.57 14.46 4.63
CA MET A 228 -15.02 14.75 5.99
C MET A 228 -15.92 13.65 6.54
N HIS A 229 -15.97 13.53 7.86
CA HIS A 229 -16.91 12.63 8.53
C HIS A 229 -18.33 13.19 8.52
N VAL A 230 -19.30 12.31 8.26
CA VAL A 230 -20.73 12.63 8.27
C VAL A 230 -21.52 11.51 8.95
N GLU A 231 -22.60 11.85 9.64
CA GLU A 231 -23.59 10.86 10.06
C GLU A 231 -24.48 10.47 8.87
N VAL A 232 -24.89 9.21 8.78
CA VAL A 232 -25.78 8.74 7.70
C VAL A 232 -27.05 8.18 8.31
N TYR A 233 -28.20 8.59 7.79
CA TYR A 233 -29.50 7.98 8.07
C TYR A 233 -30.05 7.43 6.75
N LEU A 234 -30.36 6.14 6.71
CA LEU A 234 -30.94 5.48 5.53
C LEU A 234 -32.36 5.03 5.87
N ASN A 235 -33.36 5.56 5.17
CA ASN A 235 -34.79 5.29 5.40
C ASN A 235 -35.24 5.55 6.84
N GLY A 236 -34.70 6.60 7.48
CA GLY A 236 -34.98 6.97 8.86
C GLY A 236 -34.09 6.27 9.90
N GLU A 237 -33.39 5.20 9.52
CA GLU A 237 -32.51 4.44 10.40
C GLU A 237 -31.09 5.02 10.40
N TYR A 238 -30.57 5.40 11.57
CA TYR A 238 -29.18 5.82 11.74
C TYR A 238 -28.24 4.72 11.29
N GLN A 239 -27.26 4.97 10.43
CA GLN A 239 -26.30 3.97 9.93
C GLN A 239 -24.88 4.15 10.49
N GLY A 240 -24.66 5.10 11.40
CA GLY A 240 -23.32 5.41 11.93
C GLY A 240 -22.64 6.55 11.18
N VAL A 241 -21.36 6.76 11.53
CA VAL A 241 -20.49 7.77 10.92
C VAL A 241 -19.83 7.22 9.67
N TYR A 242 -19.72 8.00 8.60
CA TYR A 242 -19.05 7.63 7.36
C TYR A 242 -18.03 8.69 6.98
N LEU A 243 -16.97 8.31 6.27
CA LEU A 243 -16.10 9.26 5.61
C LEU A 243 -16.67 9.58 4.22
N LEU A 244 -17.17 10.80 4.05
CA LEU A 244 -17.64 11.34 2.78
C LEU A 244 -16.45 11.89 1.99
N CYS A 245 -16.28 11.44 0.76
CA CYS A 245 -15.18 11.89 -0.11
C CYS A 245 -15.54 11.83 -1.60
N GLU A 246 -14.70 12.43 -2.46
CA GLU A 246 -14.80 12.23 -3.89
C GLU A 246 -14.44 10.80 -4.30
N GLN A 247 -15.14 10.29 -5.31
CA GLN A 247 -14.67 9.15 -6.09
C GLN A 247 -13.46 9.55 -6.94
N SER A 248 -12.37 8.78 -6.87
CA SER A 248 -11.30 8.80 -7.87
C SER A 248 -11.86 8.49 -9.26
N GLN A 249 -11.95 9.51 -10.10
CA GLN A 249 -12.50 9.44 -11.46
C GLN A 249 -11.90 10.54 -12.33
N VAL A 250 -11.93 10.33 -13.65
CA VAL A 250 -11.57 11.36 -14.63
C VAL A 250 -12.59 12.50 -14.57
N HIS A 251 -12.10 13.72 -14.35
CA HIS A 251 -12.86 14.97 -14.41
C HIS A 251 -11.91 16.16 -14.17
N LYS A 252 -12.21 17.33 -14.75
CA LYS A 252 -11.40 18.55 -14.61
C LYS A 252 -11.17 19.09 -13.19
N LYS A 253 -11.93 18.61 -12.20
CA LYS A 253 -11.80 18.94 -10.76
C LYS A 253 -11.35 17.75 -9.92
N ARG A 254 -10.92 16.66 -10.57
CA ARG A 254 -10.42 15.42 -9.97
C ARG A 254 -9.17 15.00 -10.74
N VAL A 255 -9.11 13.77 -11.24
CA VAL A 255 -8.05 13.35 -12.17
C VAL A 255 -8.27 14.07 -13.50
N ASN A 256 -7.55 15.17 -13.72
CA ASN A 256 -7.69 16.04 -14.87
C ASN A 256 -6.85 15.52 -16.04
N ILE A 257 -7.38 14.50 -16.71
CA ILE A 257 -6.85 13.96 -17.97
C ILE A 257 -7.94 14.01 -19.04
N TYR A 258 -7.58 13.79 -20.30
CA TYR A 258 -8.55 13.73 -21.39
C TYR A 258 -9.67 12.72 -21.09
N GLU A 259 -10.91 13.23 -21.02
CA GLU A 259 -12.11 12.44 -20.70
C GLU A 259 -12.65 11.78 -21.96
N LYS A 260 -12.65 10.44 -21.97
CA LYS A 260 -13.20 9.63 -23.06
C LYS A 260 -14.70 9.93 -23.25
N GLN A 261 -15.10 10.18 -24.49
CA GLN A 261 -16.50 10.34 -24.86
C GLN A 261 -17.18 8.99 -25.11
N ASP A 262 -18.52 8.99 -25.04
CA ASP A 262 -19.33 7.83 -25.40
C ASP A 262 -19.05 7.43 -26.86
N ASN A 263 -18.90 6.13 -27.11
CA ASN A 263 -18.57 5.54 -28.42
C ASN A 263 -17.22 5.96 -29.05
N GLU A 264 -16.35 6.68 -28.33
CA GLU A 264 -15.01 7.03 -28.80
C GLU A 264 -14.10 5.80 -28.90
N THR A 265 -13.55 5.55 -30.07
CA THR A 265 -12.66 4.42 -30.38
C THR A 265 -11.19 4.82 -30.53
N ALA A 266 -10.89 6.12 -30.47
CA ALA A 266 -9.53 6.64 -30.51
C ALA A 266 -8.70 6.15 -29.32
N VAL A 267 -7.39 6.02 -29.51
CA VAL A 267 -6.45 5.60 -28.46
C VAL A 267 -5.77 6.78 -27.75
N GLU A 268 -5.91 7.99 -28.29
CA GLU A 268 -5.38 9.23 -27.70
C GLU A 268 -6.33 9.73 -26.62
N LEU A 269 -6.33 9.04 -25.48
CA LEU A 269 -7.24 9.28 -24.34
C LEU A 269 -6.47 9.48 -23.03
N GLY A 270 -7.17 9.96 -22.00
CA GLY A 270 -6.74 9.83 -20.63
C GLY A 270 -7.09 8.45 -20.08
N TYR A 271 -6.10 7.78 -19.51
CA TYR A 271 -6.27 6.47 -18.87
C TYR A 271 -6.02 6.59 -17.38
N LEU A 272 -7.07 6.44 -16.57
CA LEU A 272 -6.97 6.28 -15.12
C LEU A 272 -6.92 4.79 -14.78
N LEU A 273 -5.77 4.34 -14.30
CA LEU A 273 -5.45 2.95 -14.02
C LEU A 273 -5.60 2.69 -12.52
N ILE A 274 -6.52 1.82 -12.15
CA ILE A 274 -6.79 1.45 -10.75
C ILE A 274 -6.15 0.09 -10.48
N GLY A 275 -5.19 0.04 -9.55
CA GLY A 275 -4.51 -1.20 -9.19
C GLY A 275 -5.49 -2.26 -8.68
N GLN A 276 -5.34 -3.49 -9.16
CA GLN A 276 -6.23 -4.61 -8.82
C GLN A 276 -5.58 -5.67 -7.94
N GLY A 277 -4.29 -5.52 -7.65
CA GLY A 277 -3.49 -6.57 -7.01
C GLY A 277 -3.58 -7.86 -7.83
N GLY A 278 -4.01 -8.94 -7.20
CA GLY A 278 -4.17 -10.24 -7.85
C GLY A 278 -5.48 -10.45 -8.63
N ARG A 279 -6.39 -9.47 -8.67
CA ARG A 279 -7.71 -9.64 -9.31
C ARG A 279 -7.64 -9.46 -10.81
N THR A 280 -8.43 -10.26 -11.54
CA THR A 280 -8.44 -10.31 -13.02
C THR A 280 -9.85 -10.33 -13.61
N ASP A 281 -10.87 -10.23 -12.76
CA ASP A 281 -12.29 -10.34 -13.08
C ASP A 281 -12.98 -8.99 -13.28
N GLU A 282 -12.26 -7.89 -13.09
CA GLU A 282 -12.78 -6.54 -13.35
C GLU A 282 -12.89 -6.27 -14.85
N GLU A 283 -13.98 -5.62 -15.25
CA GLU A 283 -14.14 -5.13 -16.62
C GLU A 283 -13.04 -4.11 -16.97
N ASP A 284 -12.73 -4.00 -18.27
CA ASP A 284 -11.69 -3.10 -18.78
C ASP A 284 -10.32 -3.25 -18.09
N SER A 285 -9.94 -4.50 -17.81
CA SER A 285 -8.63 -4.81 -17.22
C SER A 285 -7.51 -4.86 -18.26
N VAL A 286 -6.32 -4.47 -17.80
CA VAL A 286 -5.05 -4.47 -18.54
C VAL A 286 -3.91 -4.98 -17.68
N VAL A 287 -2.90 -5.55 -18.32
CA VAL A 287 -1.67 -6.02 -17.65
C VAL A 287 -0.49 -5.13 -18.03
N ILE A 288 0.09 -4.46 -17.04
CA ILE A 288 1.29 -3.64 -17.22
C ILE A 288 2.50 -4.44 -16.73
N SER A 289 3.43 -4.75 -17.63
CA SER A 289 4.54 -5.65 -17.34
C SER A 289 5.89 -4.96 -17.45
N LEU A 290 6.75 -5.24 -16.47
CA LEU A 290 8.16 -4.86 -16.54
C LEU A 290 9.01 -6.02 -17.08
N ASP A 291 8.77 -7.25 -16.61
CA ASP A 291 9.50 -8.49 -16.98
C ASP A 291 11.01 -8.38 -16.75
N ARG A 292 11.42 -7.75 -15.63
CA ARG A 292 12.82 -7.53 -15.25
C ARG A 292 13.06 -7.84 -13.79
N GLN A 293 14.33 -8.02 -13.44
CA GLN A 293 14.78 -8.01 -12.05
C GLN A 293 15.01 -6.57 -11.59
N ILE A 294 14.57 -6.29 -10.36
CA ILE A 294 14.87 -5.04 -9.67
C ILE A 294 15.51 -5.34 -8.33
N LYS A 295 16.13 -4.31 -7.74
CA LYS A 295 16.84 -4.41 -6.47
C LYS A 295 16.32 -3.35 -5.51
N ASP A 296 15.94 -3.76 -4.31
CA ASP A 296 15.51 -2.84 -3.25
C ASP A 296 16.70 -2.17 -2.52
N LEU A 297 16.40 -1.33 -1.53
CA LEU A 297 17.43 -0.61 -0.76
C LEU A 297 18.39 -1.54 0.00
N ASN A 298 17.92 -2.72 0.42
CA ASN A 298 18.73 -3.73 1.13
C ASN A 298 19.55 -4.62 0.19
N GLY A 299 19.42 -4.44 -1.13
CA GLY A 299 20.09 -5.27 -2.12
C GLY A 299 19.35 -6.57 -2.46
N THR A 300 18.15 -6.76 -1.94
CA THR A 300 17.28 -7.90 -2.28
C THR A 300 16.89 -7.77 -3.74
N VAL A 301 16.97 -8.85 -4.50
CA VAL A 301 16.61 -8.88 -5.93
C VAL A 301 15.32 -9.67 -6.11
N MET A 302 14.35 -9.11 -6.83
CA MET A 302 13.13 -9.79 -7.22
C MET A 302 12.85 -9.62 -8.70
N GLY A 303 12.35 -10.69 -9.33
CA GLY A 303 11.77 -10.62 -10.66
C GLY A 303 10.34 -10.09 -10.58
N LEU A 304 10.01 -9.14 -11.46
CA LEU A 304 8.67 -8.59 -11.55
C LEU A 304 8.01 -9.00 -12.85
N GLY A 305 6.80 -9.56 -12.74
CA GLY A 305 5.94 -9.88 -13.88
C GLY A 305 4.98 -8.73 -14.21
N GLY A 306 3.77 -9.11 -14.63
CA GLY A 306 2.67 -8.20 -14.92
C GLY A 306 1.88 -7.78 -13.67
N MET A 307 1.40 -6.54 -13.67
CA MET A 307 0.45 -6.00 -12.70
C MET A 307 -0.91 -5.81 -13.35
N ASN A 308 -1.97 -6.17 -12.64
CA ASN A 308 -3.34 -5.96 -13.10
C ASN A 308 -3.85 -4.58 -12.72
N PHE A 309 -4.39 -3.87 -13.69
CA PHE A 309 -5.11 -2.61 -13.51
C PHE A 309 -6.46 -2.70 -14.20
N SER A 310 -7.50 -2.12 -13.62
CA SER A 310 -8.72 -1.77 -14.36
C SER A 310 -8.61 -0.34 -14.87
N ILE A 311 -9.23 -0.06 -16.01
CA ILE A 311 -9.31 1.30 -16.55
C ILE A 311 -10.63 1.93 -16.12
N SER A 312 -10.55 3.04 -15.39
CA SER A 312 -11.73 3.79 -14.98
C SER A 312 -12.38 4.52 -16.18
N GLY A 313 -13.72 4.54 -16.21
CA GLY A 313 -14.49 5.29 -17.22
C GLY A 313 -14.83 4.50 -18.50
N GLY A 314 -14.83 3.17 -18.42
CA GLY A 314 -15.18 2.29 -19.54
C GLY A 314 -16.64 2.38 -20.00
N PRO A 315 -17.01 1.59 -21.03
CA PRO A 315 -16.22 0.50 -21.63
C PRO A 315 -15.09 0.96 -22.57
N TYR A 316 -14.03 0.16 -22.68
CA TYR A 316 -12.89 0.36 -23.59
C TYR A 316 -12.76 -0.77 -24.62
N THR A 317 -12.35 -0.41 -25.84
CA THR A 317 -12.06 -1.36 -26.92
C THR A 317 -10.76 -2.11 -26.69
N ASP A 318 -10.60 -3.28 -27.32
CA ASP A 318 -9.34 -4.04 -27.27
C ASP A 318 -8.14 -3.27 -27.83
N ALA A 319 -8.36 -2.41 -28.83
CA ALA A 319 -7.32 -1.55 -29.38
C ALA A 319 -6.83 -0.52 -28.35
N GLN A 320 -7.75 0.10 -27.60
CA GLN A 320 -7.42 1.03 -26.51
C GLN A 320 -6.67 0.33 -25.38
N LYS A 321 -7.12 -0.86 -24.95
CA LYS A 321 -6.46 -1.67 -23.91
C LYS A 321 -5.03 -2.05 -24.31
N LYS A 322 -4.84 -2.61 -25.51
CA LYS A 322 -3.50 -2.96 -26.04
C LYS A 322 -2.58 -1.74 -26.17
N HIS A 323 -3.15 -0.58 -26.53
CA HIS A 323 -2.38 0.66 -26.64
C HIS A 323 -1.82 1.09 -25.28
N ILE A 324 -2.66 1.20 -24.24
CA ILE A 324 -2.20 1.63 -22.91
C ILE A 324 -1.28 0.59 -22.26
N GLU A 325 -1.53 -0.71 -22.44
CA GLU A 325 -0.62 -1.77 -21.98
C GLU A 325 0.79 -1.59 -22.53
N LYS A 326 0.90 -1.41 -23.86
CA LYS A 326 2.17 -1.18 -24.53
C LYS A 326 2.84 0.10 -24.03
N PHE A 327 2.09 1.20 -23.97
CA PHE A 327 2.61 2.51 -23.62
C PHE A 327 3.16 2.53 -22.19
N ALA A 328 2.36 2.08 -21.22
CA ALA A 328 2.76 2.04 -19.82
C ALA A 328 3.90 1.04 -19.57
N SER A 329 3.83 -0.17 -20.14
CA SER A 329 4.89 -1.18 -19.99
C SER A 329 6.23 -0.69 -20.54
N ASN A 330 6.22 -0.02 -21.70
CA ASN A 330 7.43 0.55 -22.27
C ASN A 330 7.95 1.76 -21.48
N ALA A 331 7.08 2.60 -20.93
CA ALA A 331 7.51 3.65 -19.99
C ALA A 331 8.27 3.04 -18.79
N LEU A 332 7.76 1.96 -18.19
CA LEU A 332 8.45 1.28 -17.08
C LEU A 332 9.80 0.70 -17.51
N ARG A 333 9.88 0.09 -18.70
CA ARG A 333 11.14 -0.44 -19.26
C ARG A 333 12.17 0.66 -19.51
N ILE A 334 11.74 1.85 -19.95
CA ILE A 334 12.63 3.01 -20.13
C ILE A 334 13.21 3.45 -18.79
N VAL A 335 12.38 3.56 -17.75
CA VAL A 335 12.84 3.90 -16.39
C VAL A 335 13.85 2.86 -15.90
N TRP A 336 13.54 1.57 -16.06
CA TRP A 336 14.43 0.49 -15.67
C TRP A 336 15.78 0.53 -16.42
N SER A 337 15.77 0.70 -17.75
CA SER A 337 17.00 0.77 -18.57
C SER A 337 17.88 1.97 -18.19
N ALA A 338 17.27 3.12 -17.84
CA ALA A 338 18.01 4.29 -17.37
C ALA A 338 18.73 4.02 -16.03
N ILE A 339 18.09 3.27 -15.13
CA ILE A 339 18.60 2.98 -13.79
C ILE A 339 19.67 1.88 -13.83
N TYR A 340 19.37 0.76 -14.47
CA TYR A 340 20.17 -0.47 -14.36
C TYR A 340 21.15 -0.68 -15.52
N GLU A 341 20.85 -0.20 -16.73
CA GLU A 341 21.71 -0.42 -17.90
C GLU A 341 22.50 0.81 -18.34
N GLY A 342 22.11 2.01 -17.87
CA GLY A 342 22.65 3.26 -18.40
C GLY A 342 22.28 3.50 -19.87
N LYS A 343 21.17 2.92 -20.33
CA LYS A 343 20.62 3.14 -21.67
C LYS A 343 19.46 4.11 -21.59
N TYR A 344 19.39 5.03 -22.55
CA TYR A 344 18.48 6.17 -22.48
C TYR A 344 17.54 6.19 -23.69
N TYR A 345 16.25 6.27 -23.41
CA TYR A 345 15.18 6.12 -24.37
C TYR A 345 14.09 7.19 -24.13
N THR A 346 13.16 7.31 -25.06
CA THR A 346 11.90 8.05 -24.96
C THR A 346 10.79 7.22 -25.60
N LEU A 347 9.54 7.64 -25.46
CA LEU A 347 8.42 7.02 -26.17
C LEU A 347 8.07 7.78 -27.44
N SER A 348 7.79 7.03 -28.52
CA SER A 348 7.07 7.55 -29.68
C SER A 348 5.61 7.80 -29.34
N LYS A 349 4.88 8.52 -30.22
CA LYS A 349 3.42 8.68 -30.06
C LYS A 349 2.65 7.36 -30.00
N ASN A 350 3.18 6.30 -30.61
CA ASN A 350 2.59 4.97 -30.67
C ASN A 350 3.07 4.04 -29.53
N GLY A 351 3.80 4.60 -28.54
CA GLY A 351 4.32 3.86 -27.39
C GLY A 351 5.53 2.98 -27.69
N ASP A 352 6.26 3.23 -28.79
CA ASP A 352 7.52 2.52 -29.09
C ASP A 352 8.69 3.16 -28.36
N MET A 353 9.61 2.35 -27.83
CA MET A 353 10.86 2.85 -27.27
C MET A 353 11.78 3.35 -28.39
N VAL A 354 12.21 4.61 -28.31
CA VAL A 354 13.13 5.26 -29.25
C VAL A 354 14.36 5.73 -28.50
N THR A 355 15.56 5.48 -29.03
CA THR A 355 16.81 5.94 -28.40
C THR A 355 16.81 7.46 -28.23
N LYS A 356 17.04 7.94 -27.01
CA LYS A 356 17.17 9.38 -26.72
C LYS A 356 18.63 9.78 -26.94
N THR A 357 18.87 10.65 -27.92
CA THR A 357 20.23 11.09 -28.30
C THR A 357 20.57 12.50 -27.83
N SER A 358 19.56 13.33 -27.55
CA SER A 358 19.74 14.72 -27.14
C SER A 358 19.46 14.90 -25.65
N PHE A 359 20.41 15.52 -24.95
CA PHE A 359 20.35 15.82 -23.52
C PHE A 359 20.82 17.25 -23.26
N THR A 360 20.33 17.85 -22.18
CA THR A 360 20.75 19.18 -21.74
C THR A 360 22.13 19.17 -21.06
N GLY A 361 22.64 17.98 -20.71
CA GLY A 361 24.02 17.83 -20.22
C GLY A 361 24.52 16.40 -20.25
N THR A 362 25.73 16.20 -19.73
CA THR A 362 26.54 15.01 -20.01
C THR A 362 26.61 14.02 -18.85
N SER A 363 26.26 14.43 -17.63
CA SER A 363 26.36 13.58 -16.44
C SER A 363 25.35 12.42 -16.48
N LYS A 364 25.71 11.31 -15.82
CA LYS A 364 24.83 10.13 -15.72
C LYS A 364 23.50 10.50 -15.07
N GLU A 365 23.54 11.25 -13.98
CA GLU A 365 22.35 11.66 -13.23
C GLU A 365 21.42 12.54 -14.07
N GLN A 366 21.97 13.51 -14.80
CA GLN A 366 21.18 14.38 -15.66
C GLN A 366 20.51 13.59 -16.79
N LYS A 367 21.25 12.68 -17.44
CA LYS A 367 20.68 11.80 -18.46
C LYS A 367 19.59 10.88 -17.90
N GLN A 368 19.78 10.35 -16.69
CA GLN A 368 18.76 9.55 -16.00
C GLN A 368 17.51 10.39 -15.71
N ARG A 369 17.67 11.58 -15.13
CA ARG A 369 16.57 12.48 -14.77
C ARG A 369 15.77 12.92 -15.99
N GLU A 370 16.44 13.30 -17.08
CA GLU A 370 15.78 13.65 -18.35
C GLU A 370 15.06 12.47 -19.01
N THR A 371 15.64 11.27 -18.93
CA THR A 371 15.04 10.05 -19.50
C THR A 371 13.80 9.63 -18.74
N ILE A 372 13.89 9.58 -17.41
CA ILE A 372 12.78 9.21 -16.54
C ILE A 372 11.69 10.29 -16.60
N GLY A 373 12.07 11.57 -16.55
CA GLY A 373 11.15 12.70 -16.64
C GLY A 373 10.39 12.80 -17.97
N ALA A 374 10.91 12.19 -19.04
CA ALA A 374 10.22 12.12 -20.33
C ALA A 374 9.05 11.13 -20.36
N VAL A 375 9.00 10.18 -19.42
CA VAL A 375 7.97 9.12 -19.39
C VAL A 375 7.24 9.00 -18.05
N MET A 376 7.69 9.71 -17.02
CA MET A 376 7.16 9.66 -15.66
C MET A 376 7.17 11.07 -15.04
N ASN A 377 6.08 11.44 -14.39
CA ASN A 377 5.99 12.63 -13.57
C ASN A 377 6.74 12.38 -12.24
N ILE A 378 8.02 12.79 -12.22
CA ILE A 378 8.94 12.60 -11.09
C ILE A 378 8.38 13.22 -9.79
N GLU A 379 7.74 14.38 -9.87
CA GLU A 379 7.18 15.05 -8.69
C GLU A 379 6.06 14.24 -8.04
N SER A 380 5.15 13.70 -8.84
CA SER A 380 4.11 12.78 -8.32
C SER A 380 4.70 11.51 -7.71
N ALA A 381 5.79 10.99 -8.29
CA ALA A 381 6.47 9.80 -7.79
C ALA A 381 7.13 10.06 -6.43
N VAL A 382 7.80 11.21 -6.27
CA VAL A 382 8.39 11.65 -4.99
C VAL A 382 7.31 11.84 -3.92
N SER A 383 6.22 12.55 -4.25
CA SER A 383 5.14 12.80 -3.31
C SER A 383 4.42 11.52 -2.86
N MET A 384 4.10 10.61 -3.79
CA MET A 384 3.48 9.33 -3.44
C MET A 384 4.44 8.39 -2.71
N TYR A 385 5.74 8.43 -3.02
CA TYR A 385 6.74 7.70 -2.24
C TYR A 385 6.76 8.16 -0.78
N ILE A 386 6.77 9.48 -0.55
CA ILE A 386 6.74 10.04 0.81
C ILE A 386 5.44 9.63 1.52
N LEU A 387 4.30 9.68 0.84
CA LEU A 387 3.02 9.26 1.42
C LEU A 387 3.07 7.80 1.86
N ASP A 388 3.43 6.88 0.97
CA ASP A 388 3.50 5.44 1.26
C ASP A 388 4.52 5.12 2.36
N GLU A 389 5.64 5.86 2.40
CA GLU A 389 6.61 5.75 3.48
C GLU A 389 6.02 6.19 4.82
N ILE A 390 5.26 7.28 4.89
CA ILE A 390 4.61 7.74 6.13
C ILE A 390 3.56 6.72 6.57
N VAL A 391 2.66 6.32 5.69
CA VAL A 391 1.49 5.52 6.09
C VAL A 391 1.81 4.04 6.28
N LYS A 392 2.85 3.52 5.63
CA LYS A 392 3.21 2.09 5.63
C LYS A 392 2.01 1.17 5.33
N ASN A 393 1.36 1.45 4.20
CA ASN A 393 0.16 0.72 3.78
C ASN A 393 0.48 -0.75 3.49
N PHE A 394 -0.14 -1.70 4.18
CA PHE A 394 0.11 -3.12 3.93
C PHE A 394 -0.18 -3.55 2.47
N ASP A 395 -1.05 -2.82 1.77
CA ASP A 395 -1.43 -3.09 0.38
C ASP A 395 -0.78 -2.13 -0.63
N ALA A 396 0.39 -1.55 -0.32
CA ALA A 396 1.08 -0.59 -1.22
C ALA A 396 1.42 -1.16 -2.62
N GLY A 397 1.42 -2.48 -2.80
CA GLY A 397 1.51 -3.11 -4.13
C GLY A 397 0.28 -2.87 -5.02
N THR A 398 -0.83 -2.41 -4.45
CA THR A 398 -2.06 -2.00 -5.15
C THR A 398 -2.14 -0.48 -5.13
N PHE A 399 -1.82 0.16 -6.25
CA PHE A 399 -1.75 1.62 -6.35
C PHE A 399 -2.40 2.11 -7.63
N ASN A 400 -2.77 3.39 -7.64
CA ASN A 400 -3.36 4.03 -8.80
C ASN A 400 -2.30 4.84 -9.57
N MET A 401 -2.44 4.87 -10.88
CA MET A 401 -1.69 5.74 -11.77
C MET A 401 -2.59 6.27 -12.86
N TYR A 402 -2.15 7.29 -13.57
CA TYR A 402 -2.81 7.72 -14.79
C TYR A 402 -1.82 8.22 -15.82
N MET A 403 -2.27 8.24 -17.08
CA MET A 403 -1.55 8.84 -18.20
C MET A 403 -2.53 9.65 -19.04
N ASP A 404 -2.17 10.87 -19.40
CA ASP A 404 -2.89 11.62 -20.41
C ASP A 404 -2.21 11.41 -21.78
N LEU A 405 -2.77 10.54 -22.62
CA LEU A 405 -2.36 10.33 -24.00
C LEU A 405 -3.19 11.14 -24.99
N GLY A 406 -4.08 12.00 -24.49
CA GLY A 406 -4.90 12.88 -25.31
C GLY A 406 -4.07 13.86 -26.14
N PRO A 407 -4.71 14.61 -27.04
CA PRO A 407 -4.02 15.53 -27.96
C PRO A 407 -3.11 16.56 -27.28
N GLN A 408 -3.44 16.96 -26.06
CA GLN A 408 -2.68 17.90 -25.22
C GLN A 408 -2.09 17.23 -23.97
N GLY A 409 -2.19 15.91 -23.88
CA GLY A 409 -1.71 15.14 -22.74
C GLY A 409 -0.19 15.13 -22.66
N ASP A 410 0.34 15.09 -21.45
CA ASP A 410 1.78 15.12 -21.19
C ASP A 410 2.46 13.76 -21.45
N ARG A 411 1.68 12.70 -21.67
CA ARG A 411 2.12 11.34 -22.01
C ARG A 411 3.05 10.70 -20.98
N ARG A 412 2.98 11.12 -19.72
CA ARG A 412 3.80 10.58 -18.62
C ARG A 412 2.96 9.76 -17.66
N ILE A 413 3.58 8.75 -17.07
CA ILE A 413 3.02 8.06 -15.90
C ILE A 413 2.98 9.05 -14.74
N THR A 414 1.80 9.30 -14.21
CA THR A 414 1.62 10.11 -13.00
C THR A 414 1.03 9.23 -11.90
N PHE A 415 1.62 9.30 -10.71
CA PHE A 415 1.17 8.52 -9.56
C PHE A 415 -0.01 9.18 -8.86
N GLY A 416 -0.93 8.33 -8.38
CA GLY A 416 -2.17 8.74 -7.71
C GLY A 416 -3.41 8.43 -8.55
N PRO A 417 -4.60 8.78 -8.04
CA PRO A 417 -4.84 9.34 -6.71
C PRO A 417 -4.68 8.31 -5.57
N PRO A 418 -4.25 8.72 -4.37
CA PRO A 418 -4.16 7.85 -3.20
C PRO A 418 -5.54 7.30 -2.81
N TRP A 419 -5.62 6.02 -2.41
CA TRP A 419 -6.86 5.34 -2.06
C TRP A 419 -6.60 4.13 -1.15
N ASP A 420 -7.55 3.79 -0.26
CA ASP A 420 -7.58 2.60 0.61
C ASP A 420 -6.41 2.46 1.62
N PHE A 421 -6.56 3.08 2.79
CA PHE A 421 -5.54 3.13 3.85
C PHE A 421 -6.02 2.57 5.19
N ASP A 422 -7.09 1.79 5.21
CA ASP A 422 -7.54 1.10 6.42
C ASP A 422 -6.50 0.09 6.94
N PHE A 423 -5.64 -0.48 6.06
CA PHE A 423 -4.57 -1.41 6.41
C PHE A 423 -3.21 -0.73 6.62
N ALA A 424 -3.22 0.54 7.01
CA ALA A 424 -2.02 1.35 7.20
C ALA A 424 -1.84 1.77 8.68
N MET A 425 -0.73 2.44 8.95
CA MET A 425 -0.48 3.17 10.21
C MET A 425 -0.67 2.30 11.45
N GLY A 426 0.04 1.17 11.47
CA GLY A 426 0.04 0.22 12.58
C GLY A 426 -1.19 -0.69 12.69
N ASN A 427 -2.18 -0.62 11.80
CA ASN A 427 -3.37 -1.49 11.83
C ASN A 427 -3.11 -2.90 11.27
N THR A 428 -2.06 -3.55 11.76
CA THR A 428 -1.59 -4.82 11.21
C THR A 428 -0.71 -5.57 12.21
N ARG A 429 -0.69 -6.90 12.13
CA ARG A 429 0.15 -7.78 12.95
C ARG A 429 1.55 -8.02 12.36
N TYR A 430 1.77 -7.59 11.13
CA TYR A 430 3.04 -7.83 10.43
C TYR A 430 4.09 -6.81 10.89
N ALA A 431 5.22 -7.30 11.40
CA ALA A 431 6.22 -6.47 12.07
C ALA A 431 6.69 -5.27 11.24
N SER A 432 6.90 -5.46 9.93
CA SER A 432 7.40 -4.41 9.04
C SER A 432 6.43 -3.25 8.83
N THR A 433 5.12 -3.46 8.94
CA THR A 433 4.08 -2.41 8.78
C THR A 433 3.47 -1.98 10.11
N TYR A 434 3.57 -2.84 11.14
CA TYR A 434 3.20 -2.53 12.52
C TYR A 434 4.18 -1.55 13.16
N SER A 435 5.49 -1.73 12.94
CA SER A 435 6.52 -0.82 13.46
C SER A 435 6.41 0.58 12.84
N SER A 436 6.54 1.63 13.64
CA SER A 436 6.71 3.00 13.17
C SER A 436 8.15 3.31 12.72
N GLN A 437 9.06 2.36 12.87
CA GLN A 437 10.47 2.48 12.49
C GLN A 437 10.70 1.89 11.10
N ASP A 438 11.96 1.94 10.64
CA ASP A 438 12.49 1.34 9.42
C ASP A 438 11.98 1.95 8.11
N VAL A 439 12.81 1.85 7.06
CA VAL A 439 12.41 2.25 5.71
C VAL A 439 11.47 1.20 5.12
N TYR A 440 10.37 1.66 4.51
CA TYR A 440 9.24 0.84 4.09
C TYR A 440 9.07 0.78 2.57
N ALA A 441 8.72 1.90 1.93
CA ALA A 441 8.28 1.94 0.53
C ALA A 441 9.40 1.61 -0.46
N ALA A 442 10.65 1.73 -0.02
CA ALA A 442 11.84 1.37 -0.80
C ALA A 442 12.31 -0.09 -0.58
N ASN A 443 11.62 -0.89 0.23
CA ASN A 443 12.00 -2.25 0.60
C ASN A 443 10.92 -3.27 0.25
N PHE A 444 11.36 -4.49 -0.12
CA PHE A 444 10.42 -5.60 -0.26
C PHE A 444 9.97 -6.10 1.11
N THR A 445 8.66 -6.15 1.35
CA THR A 445 8.12 -6.61 2.63
C THR A 445 8.11 -8.15 2.75
N TYR A 446 8.36 -8.64 3.97
CA TYR A 446 8.77 -10.01 4.33
C TYR A 446 7.81 -11.19 4.07
N SER A 447 6.71 -11.04 3.31
CA SER A 447 5.76 -12.15 3.12
C SER A 447 5.62 -12.69 1.70
N ASP A 448 5.81 -11.86 0.66
CA ASP A 448 5.46 -12.29 -0.69
C ASP A 448 6.05 -11.45 -1.85
N GLY A 449 6.69 -10.30 -1.58
CA GLY A 449 7.24 -9.42 -2.62
C GLY A 449 6.18 -8.71 -3.50
N TYR A 450 4.90 -9.05 -3.36
CA TYR A 450 3.80 -8.51 -4.17
C TYR A 450 3.15 -7.28 -3.55
N ARG A 451 3.40 -6.99 -2.26
CA ARG A 451 2.76 -5.91 -1.51
C ARG A 451 3.57 -4.62 -1.38
N THR A 452 4.70 -4.53 -2.08
CA THR A 452 5.50 -3.29 -2.20
C THR A 452 5.23 -2.65 -3.56
N ASN A 453 5.09 -1.32 -3.61
CA ASN A 453 5.19 -0.60 -4.88
C ASN A 453 6.63 -0.64 -5.39
N PHE A 454 6.90 -1.52 -6.33
CA PHE A 454 8.26 -1.77 -6.80
C PHE A 454 8.91 -0.59 -7.52
N LEU A 455 8.10 0.34 -8.05
CA LEU A 455 8.62 1.52 -8.74
C LEU A 455 9.39 2.41 -7.76
N PHE A 456 8.92 2.49 -6.51
CA PHE A 456 9.61 3.20 -5.45
C PHE A 456 10.93 2.52 -5.06
N ALA A 457 10.94 1.20 -4.89
CA ALA A 457 12.18 0.45 -4.65
C ALA A 457 13.22 0.71 -5.77
N MET A 458 12.78 0.73 -7.02
CA MET A 458 13.64 1.03 -8.17
C MET A 458 14.13 2.49 -8.16
N LEU A 459 13.23 3.47 -8.03
CA LEU A 459 13.57 4.89 -8.06
C LEU A 459 14.48 5.30 -6.90
N TYR A 460 14.28 4.72 -5.72
CA TYR A 460 15.06 5.04 -4.53
C TYR A 460 16.55 4.64 -4.64
N ASN A 461 16.94 3.85 -5.64
CA ASN A 461 18.35 3.59 -5.96
C ASN A 461 19.08 4.84 -6.50
N LEU A 462 18.37 5.87 -6.96
CA LEU A 462 18.93 7.09 -7.53
C LEU A 462 19.22 8.14 -6.45
N SER A 463 20.45 8.64 -6.38
CA SER A 463 20.90 9.72 -5.46
C SER A 463 19.99 10.95 -5.55
N TRP A 464 19.79 11.46 -6.77
CA TRP A 464 18.96 12.65 -6.99
C TRP A 464 17.47 12.43 -6.66
N PHE A 465 16.95 11.20 -6.74
CA PHE A 465 15.57 10.93 -6.31
C PHE A 465 15.45 11.05 -4.79
N ARG A 466 16.44 10.51 -4.07
CA ARG A 466 16.54 10.68 -2.62
C ARG A 466 16.65 12.17 -2.27
N GLU A 467 17.51 12.94 -2.93
CA GLU A 467 17.60 14.38 -2.72
C GLU A 467 16.28 15.12 -2.92
N ASP A 468 15.53 14.79 -3.99
CA ASP A 468 14.19 15.33 -4.22
C ASP A 468 13.22 14.94 -3.09
N VAL A 469 13.29 13.71 -2.56
CA VAL A 469 12.54 13.28 -1.36
C VAL A 469 12.87 14.13 -0.14
N SER A 470 14.14 14.32 0.20
CA SER A 470 14.53 15.16 1.36
C SER A 470 14.11 16.62 1.19
N LYS A 471 14.16 17.14 -0.04
CA LYS A 471 13.71 18.49 -0.36
C LYS A 471 12.21 18.64 -0.10
N ILE A 472 11.38 17.77 -0.67
CA ILE A 472 9.92 17.82 -0.49
C ILE A 472 9.54 17.54 0.96
N TRP A 473 10.21 16.59 1.63
CA TRP A 473 10.03 16.32 3.06
C TRP A 473 10.20 17.59 3.89
N ARG A 474 11.34 18.29 3.76
CA ARG A 474 11.61 19.54 4.50
C ARG A 474 10.59 20.63 4.19
N GLN A 475 10.22 20.77 2.91
CA GLN A 475 9.27 21.80 2.48
C GLN A 475 7.86 21.57 3.05
N LYS A 476 7.44 20.31 3.19
CA LYS A 476 6.07 19.94 3.54
C LYS A 476 5.91 19.45 4.99
N TYR A 477 7.00 19.29 5.74
CA TYR A 477 7.00 18.70 7.08
C TYR A 477 5.98 19.34 8.02
N ASP A 478 6.00 20.67 8.17
CA ASP A 478 5.11 21.36 9.10
C ASP A 478 3.63 21.24 8.70
N ALA A 479 3.34 21.26 7.41
CA ALA A 479 1.98 21.04 6.90
C ALA A 479 1.51 19.60 7.14
N MET A 480 2.36 18.61 6.90
CA MET A 480 2.04 17.20 7.21
C MET A 480 1.86 16.96 8.71
N MET A 481 2.62 17.65 9.56
CA MET A 481 2.41 17.60 11.01
C MET A 481 1.08 18.23 11.40
N ALA A 482 0.65 19.31 10.75
CA ALA A 482 -0.67 19.90 10.95
C ALA A 482 -1.79 18.93 10.54
N ASP A 483 -1.65 18.21 9.43
CA ASP A 483 -2.60 17.16 9.00
C ASP A 483 -2.72 16.05 10.07
N ILE A 484 -1.61 15.68 10.72
CA ILE A 484 -1.60 14.68 11.80
C ILE A 484 -2.24 15.23 13.09
N GLU A 485 -2.04 16.51 13.41
CA GLU A 485 -2.70 17.14 14.56
C GLU A 485 -4.23 17.24 14.39
N GLU A 486 -4.73 17.30 13.15
CA GLU A 486 -6.18 17.26 12.90
C GLU A 486 -6.86 16.01 13.45
N ILE A 487 -6.14 14.89 13.64
CA ILE A 487 -6.68 13.69 14.32
C ILE A 487 -7.28 14.06 15.67
N LYS A 488 -6.61 14.89 16.48
CA LYS A 488 -7.12 15.31 17.79
C LYS A 488 -8.34 16.21 17.66
N THR A 489 -8.31 17.14 16.71
CA THR A 489 -9.39 18.09 16.44
C THR A 489 -10.66 17.34 16.02
N VAL A 490 -10.55 16.43 15.05
CA VAL A 490 -11.68 15.64 14.56
C VAL A 490 -12.22 14.69 15.62
N THR A 491 -11.34 14.01 16.38
CA THR A 491 -11.77 13.16 17.50
C THR A 491 -12.54 13.95 18.56
N ALA A 492 -12.08 15.14 18.93
CA ALA A 492 -12.75 15.97 19.92
C ALA A 492 -14.09 16.50 19.40
N PHE A 493 -14.11 17.00 18.16
CA PHE A 493 -15.31 17.55 17.52
C PHE A 493 -16.41 16.51 17.32
N GLY A 494 -16.06 15.31 16.87
CA GLY A 494 -17.01 14.23 16.55
C GLY A 494 -17.26 13.23 17.67
N LYS A 495 -16.80 13.50 18.90
CA LYS A 495 -16.76 12.51 19.99
C LYS A 495 -18.08 11.75 20.17
N SER A 496 -19.19 12.46 20.33
CA SER A 496 -20.50 11.84 20.54
C SER A 496 -20.96 10.99 19.36
N GLN A 497 -20.67 11.41 18.13
CA GLN A 497 -21.07 10.72 16.91
C GLN A 497 -20.26 9.44 16.71
N PHE A 498 -18.96 9.48 17.02
CA PHE A 498 -18.13 8.27 17.03
C PHE A 498 -18.61 7.28 18.11
N GLU A 499 -18.96 7.74 19.31
CA GLU A 499 -19.56 6.90 20.35
C GLU A 499 -20.86 6.25 19.87
N SER A 500 -21.80 7.03 19.32
CA SER A 500 -23.06 6.51 18.74
C SER A 500 -22.82 5.54 17.57
N ASN A 501 -21.77 5.74 16.78
CA ASN A 501 -21.39 4.77 15.74
C ASN A 501 -21.05 3.40 16.35
N TYR A 502 -20.31 3.35 17.45
CA TYR A 502 -19.94 2.08 18.09
C TYR A 502 -21.05 1.48 18.93
N ASP A 503 -22.02 2.27 19.40
CA ASP A 503 -23.28 1.74 19.96
C ASP A 503 -24.06 0.94 18.90
N ARG A 504 -24.08 1.42 17.66
CA ARG A 504 -24.72 0.71 16.53
C ARG A 504 -23.86 -0.43 16.00
N TRP A 505 -22.55 -0.20 15.84
CA TRP A 505 -21.60 -1.12 15.25
C TRP A 505 -20.49 -1.46 16.25
N PRO A 506 -20.73 -2.39 17.20
CA PRO A 506 -19.85 -2.65 18.33
C PRO A 506 -18.59 -3.44 17.91
N THR A 507 -17.69 -2.76 17.21
CA THR A 507 -16.43 -3.33 16.67
C THR A 507 -15.23 -3.08 17.56
N LEU A 508 -15.29 -2.08 18.46
CA LEU A 508 -14.23 -1.81 19.44
C LEU A 508 -13.94 -3.04 20.31
N GLY A 509 -12.66 -3.30 20.54
CA GLY A 509 -12.21 -4.47 21.31
C GLY A 509 -12.30 -5.81 20.55
N THR A 510 -12.71 -5.80 19.28
CA THR A 510 -12.81 -7.02 18.45
C THR A 510 -11.87 -6.94 17.25
N SER A 511 -11.33 -8.07 16.79
CA SER A 511 -10.61 -8.09 15.52
C SER A 511 -11.64 -8.15 14.39
N THR A 512 -11.66 -7.13 13.52
CA THR A 512 -12.58 -7.06 12.38
C THR A 512 -11.96 -7.63 11.10
N MET A 513 -10.63 -7.81 11.08
CA MET A 513 -9.90 -8.47 10.00
C MET A 513 -8.76 -9.34 10.49
N GLY A 514 -8.49 -10.41 9.73
CA GLY A 514 -7.48 -11.40 10.10
C GLY A 514 -6.07 -10.85 10.26
N HIS A 515 -5.69 -9.73 9.64
CA HIS A 515 -4.34 -9.19 9.72
C HIS A 515 -4.12 -8.16 10.82
N GLN A 516 -5.14 -7.77 11.60
CA GLN A 516 -4.96 -6.79 12.68
C GLN A 516 -4.12 -7.36 13.84
N SER A 517 -3.39 -6.50 14.54
CA SER A 517 -2.63 -6.88 15.74
C SER A 517 -3.54 -7.05 16.96
N ASN A 518 -3.07 -7.75 17.99
CA ASN A 518 -3.82 -7.89 19.24
C ASN A 518 -4.00 -6.56 20.00
N ASP A 519 -3.32 -5.48 19.61
CA ASP A 519 -3.53 -4.17 20.24
C ASP A 519 -4.92 -3.61 19.96
N VAL A 520 -5.56 -3.98 18.84
CA VAL A 520 -6.90 -3.51 18.52
C VAL A 520 -7.94 -4.00 19.53
N LEU A 521 -7.65 -5.11 20.23
CA LEU A 521 -8.50 -5.66 21.29
C LEU A 521 -8.48 -4.82 22.57
N LYS A 522 -7.53 -3.87 22.70
CA LYS A 522 -7.39 -3.00 23.87
C LYS A 522 -8.19 -1.71 23.74
N PHE A 523 -8.79 -1.43 22.58
CA PHE A 523 -9.54 -0.20 22.37
C PHE A 523 -10.93 -0.34 22.97
N ALA A 524 -11.16 0.30 24.10
CA ALA A 524 -12.48 0.36 24.75
C ALA A 524 -13.33 1.53 24.23
N THR A 525 -12.69 2.54 23.64
CA THR A 525 -13.34 3.75 23.11
C THR A 525 -12.71 4.14 21.78
N HIS A 526 -13.45 4.90 20.97
CA HIS A 526 -12.91 5.56 19.77
C HIS A 526 -11.63 6.35 20.08
N LYS A 527 -11.65 7.09 21.20
CA LYS A 527 -10.49 7.88 21.65
C LYS A 527 -9.23 7.02 21.84
N ASN A 528 -9.35 5.79 22.37
CA ASN A 528 -8.18 4.91 22.49
C ASN A 528 -7.58 4.55 21.12
N ALA A 529 -8.45 4.28 20.15
CA ALA A 529 -8.01 3.97 18.79
C ALA A 529 -7.40 5.19 18.08
N SER A 530 -7.98 6.39 18.25
CA SER A 530 -7.43 7.63 17.69
C SER A 530 -6.10 8.02 18.34
N ASP A 531 -5.98 7.88 19.67
CA ASP A 531 -4.73 8.13 20.39
C ASP A 531 -3.63 7.16 19.92
N TYR A 532 -3.98 5.90 19.67
CA TYR A 532 -3.04 4.92 19.10
C TYR A 532 -2.53 5.37 17.72
N LEU A 533 -3.45 5.74 16.81
CA LEU A 533 -3.09 6.22 15.47
C LEU A 533 -2.19 7.46 15.54
N TYR A 534 -2.59 8.47 16.30
CA TYR A 534 -1.82 9.71 16.47
C TYR A 534 -0.41 9.41 17.00
N ASN A 535 -0.29 8.65 18.09
CA ASN A 535 1.02 8.33 18.68
C ASN A 535 1.90 7.49 17.75
N TRP A 536 1.30 6.61 16.93
CA TRP A 536 2.03 5.86 15.92
C TRP A 536 2.62 6.80 14.86
N LEU A 537 1.82 7.74 14.36
CA LEU A 537 2.24 8.73 13.36
C LEU A 537 3.30 9.68 13.90
N ILE A 538 3.18 10.18 15.14
CA ILE A 538 4.21 11.02 15.76
C ILE A 538 5.56 10.30 15.83
N LYS A 539 5.56 9.02 16.25
CA LYS A 539 6.79 8.21 16.27
C LYS A 539 7.35 7.99 14.86
N ARG A 540 6.47 7.78 13.88
CA ARG A 540 6.84 7.56 12.48
C ARG A 540 7.46 8.80 11.87
N MET A 541 6.83 9.96 12.04
CA MET A 541 7.34 11.25 11.56
C MET A 541 8.69 11.57 12.19
N ALA A 542 8.85 11.39 13.50
CA ALA A 542 10.12 11.59 14.18
C ALA A 542 11.23 10.68 13.63
N TYR A 543 10.91 9.40 13.36
CA TYR A 543 11.85 8.47 12.74
C TYR A 543 12.29 8.92 11.35
N ILE A 544 11.34 9.16 10.44
CA ILE A 544 11.65 9.58 9.07
C ILE A 544 12.42 10.90 9.07
N ASP A 545 12.02 11.84 9.92
CA ASP A 545 12.66 13.15 10.03
C ASP A 545 14.12 13.05 10.46
N SER A 546 14.44 12.14 11.39
CA SER A 546 15.83 11.85 11.80
C SER A 546 16.71 11.36 10.65
N TYR A 547 16.10 10.82 9.60
CA TYR A 547 16.78 10.24 8.44
C TYR A 547 16.82 11.19 7.24
N TRP A 548 15.75 11.97 7.00
CA TRP A 548 15.63 12.80 5.80
C TRP A 548 15.88 14.30 6.02
N ARG A 549 15.83 14.81 7.25
CA ARG A 549 15.98 16.27 7.52
C ARG A 549 17.36 16.81 7.14
N THR A 550 18.43 16.04 7.32
CA THR A 550 19.79 16.50 7.07
C THR A 550 20.20 16.43 5.60
N GLY A 551 19.42 15.75 4.75
CA GLY A 551 19.81 15.42 3.37
C GLY A 551 20.99 14.45 3.26
N VAL A 552 21.57 14.04 4.39
CA VAL A 552 22.58 12.98 4.44
C VAL A 552 21.82 11.67 4.42
N PHE A 553 21.50 11.21 3.22
CA PHE A 553 21.17 9.82 3.03
C PHE A 553 22.37 9.05 3.53
N LYS A 554 22.20 8.28 4.61
CA LYS A 554 23.10 7.16 4.83
C LYS A 554 22.92 6.32 3.58
N GLU A 555 23.87 6.42 2.64
CA GLU A 555 24.11 5.35 1.69
C GLU A 555 23.92 4.08 2.50
N PRO A 556 23.06 3.13 2.06
CA PRO A 556 22.88 1.89 2.80
C PRO A 556 24.29 1.45 3.12
N GLU A 557 24.62 1.38 4.42
CA GLU A 557 25.93 0.91 4.82
C GLU A 557 26.09 -0.35 4.01
N LYS A 558 26.99 -0.36 3.02
CA LYS A 558 27.38 -1.61 2.38
C LYS A 558 27.71 -2.43 3.60
N VAL A 559 26.92 -3.46 3.88
CA VAL A 559 27.21 -4.28 5.04
C VAL A 559 28.59 -4.81 4.71
N THR A 560 29.60 -4.25 5.37
CA THR A 560 31.00 -4.65 5.23
C THR A 560 31.32 -5.69 6.29
N THR A 561 30.39 -5.91 7.24
CA THR A 561 30.51 -6.90 8.29
C THR A 561 30.60 -8.29 7.67
N GLU A 562 31.83 -8.79 7.61
CA GLU A 562 32.08 -10.21 7.43
C GLU A 562 31.47 -10.93 8.63
N MET A 563 30.45 -11.76 8.40
CA MET A 563 29.82 -12.55 9.46
C MET A 563 30.53 -13.89 9.67
N SER A 564 31.77 -14.05 9.16
CA SER A 564 32.60 -15.23 9.43
C SER A 564 32.84 -15.40 10.93
N THR A 565 32.88 -14.29 11.68
CA THR A 565 32.92 -14.24 13.15
C THR A 565 31.88 -13.25 13.68
N LEU A 566 30.95 -13.72 14.50
CA LEU A 566 29.94 -12.91 15.19
C LEU A 566 30.31 -12.79 16.67
N ASP A 567 30.63 -11.57 17.09
CA ASP A 567 30.95 -11.23 18.47
C ASP A 567 29.72 -10.62 19.15
N PHE A 568 29.11 -11.35 20.07
CA PHE A 568 27.88 -10.96 20.76
C PHE A 568 28.11 -10.07 21.98
N SER A 569 29.36 -9.71 22.29
CA SER A 569 29.62 -8.59 23.21
C SER A 569 29.24 -7.24 22.59
N LYS A 570 29.18 -7.16 21.25
CA LYS A 570 28.80 -5.97 20.51
C LYS A 570 27.28 -5.92 20.34
N SER A 571 26.66 -4.84 20.82
CA SER A 571 25.21 -4.63 20.71
C SER A 571 24.69 -4.66 19.26
N ALA A 572 25.51 -4.23 18.29
CA ALA A 572 25.16 -4.28 16.87
C ALA A 572 24.91 -5.72 16.35
N THR A 573 25.57 -6.72 16.93
CA THR A 573 25.42 -8.13 16.53
C THR A 573 24.02 -8.67 16.86
N ALA A 574 23.30 -8.04 17.80
CA ALA A 574 21.93 -8.39 18.13
C ALA A 574 20.93 -8.18 16.96
N ASN A 575 21.31 -7.42 15.93
CA ASN A 575 20.49 -7.14 14.75
C ASN A 575 20.49 -8.30 13.74
N TYR A 576 21.36 -9.30 13.91
CA TYR A 576 21.44 -10.45 13.02
C TYR A 576 20.48 -11.59 13.42
N PHE A 577 19.83 -11.51 14.58
CA PHE A 577 18.79 -12.48 14.94
C PHE A 577 17.51 -12.24 14.13
N SER A 578 17.02 -13.26 13.42
CA SER A 578 15.81 -13.16 12.59
C SER A 578 14.57 -13.82 13.19
N LYS A 579 14.76 -14.83 14.05
CA LYS A 579 13.69 -15.51 14.78
C LYS A 579 14.19 -15.88 16.17
N ILE A 580 13.39 -15.65 17.20
CA ILE A 580 13.65 -16.07 18.58
C ILE A 580 12.36 -16.67 19.09
N ARG A 581 12.41 -17.90 19.60
CA ARG A 581 11.22 -18.65 20.00
C ARG A 581 11.46 -19.28 21.35
N ARG A 582 10.44 -19.16 22.21
CA ARG A 582 10.39 -19.79 23.53
C ARG A 582 11.56 -19.40 24.45
N CYS A 583 12.21 -18.29 24.13
CA CYS A 583 13.18 -17.63 24.97
C CYS A 583 13.14 -16.11 24.74
N GLU A 584 13.62 -15.36 25.72
CA GLU A 584 13.83 -13.92 25.64
C GLU A 584 15.32 -13.62 25.54
N LYS A 585 15.71 -12.73 24.62
CA LYS A 585 17.10 -12.26 24.50
C LYS A 585 17.34 -10.99 25.29
N THR A 586 18.51 -10.86 25.90
CA THR A 586 18.94 -9.63 26.59
C THR A 586 20.44 -9.40 26.39
N GLN A 587 20.80 -8.25 25.84
CA GLN A 587 22.22 -7.87 25.67
C GLN A 587 22.91 -7.73 27.03
N GLN A 588 24.08 -8.35 27.19
CA GLN A 588 24.99 -8.16 28.31
C GLN A 588 26.23 -7.38 27.84
N SER A 589 27.09 -6.98 28.77
CA SER A 589 28.33 -6.28 28.42
C SER A 589 29.33 -7.13 27.62
N ASP A 590 29.27 -8.45 27.72
CA ASP A 590 30.25 -9.37 27.14
C ASP A 590 29.63 -10.48 26.26
N SER A 591 28.30 -10.51 26.12
CA SER A 591 27.56 -11.60 25.48
C SER A 591 26.10 -11.25 25.22
N MET A 592 25.40 -12.14 24.51
CA MET A 592 23.93 -12.19 24.46
C MET A 592 23.41 -13.26 25.41
N LYS A 593 22.50 -12.88 26.32
CA LYS A 593 21.81 -13.80 27.21
C LYS A 593 20.48 -14.23 26.61
N PHE A 594 20.15 -15.51 26.69
CA PHE A 594 18.84 -16.07 26.37
C PHE A 594 18.24 -16.68 27.62
N THR A 595 17.01 -16.29 27.97
CA THR A 595 16.27 -16.82 29.12
C THR A 595 15.11 -17.65 28.60
N VAL A 596 15.00 -18.91 29.02
CA VAL A 596 13.94 -19.82 28.60
C VAL A 596 12.59 -19.37 29.16
N ILE A 597 11.57 -19.33 28.30
CA ILE A 597 10.18 -19.02 28.69
C ILE A 597 9.20 -20.15 28.37
N ASP A 598 9.60 -21.13 27.54
CA ASP A 598 8.81 -22.31 27.17
C ASP A 598 9.76 -23.42 26.64
N ASN A 599 9.27 -24.66 26.52
CA ASN A 599 10.04 -25.85 26.16
C ASN A 599 10.61 -25.80 24.74
N ASP A 600 11.80 -26.35 24.49
CA ASP A 600 12.48 -26.35 23.18
C ASP A 600 12.76 -24.91 22.67
N PRO A 601 13.63 -24.16 23.38
CA PRO A 601 14.00 -22.79 23.04
C PRO A 601 15.06 -22.73 21.93
N TYR A 602 14.84 -21.83 20.97
CA TYR A 602 15.75 -21.66 19.85
C TYR A 602 15.76 -20.25 19.26
N PHE A 603 16.80 -19.96 18.49
CA PHE A 603 16.88 -18.73 17.70
C PHE A 603 17.58 -18.96 16.36
N TYR A 604 17.40 -17.98 15.46
CA TYR A 604 17.99 -17.94 14.12
C TYR A 604 18.89 -16.73 13.99
N ILE A 605 20.02 -16.93 13.31
CA ILE A 605 20.93 -15.89 12.85
C ILE A 605 20.85 -15.83 11.33
N ASP A 606 20.62 -14.65 10.80
CA ASP A 606 20.45 -14.36 9.38
C ASP A 606 21.78 -14.00 8.72
N TYR A 607 22.38 -14.99 8.06
CA TYR A 607 23.64 -14.84 7.33
C TYR A 607 23.46 -14.21 5.95
N THR A 608 22.22 -13.99 5.48
CA THR A 608 21.99 -13.25 4.23
C THR A 608 22.46 -11.80 4.33
N LYS A 609 22.49 -11.27 5.57
CA LYS A 609 23.00 -9.94 5.93
C LYS A 609 24.53 -9.82 5.85
N SER A 610 25.26 -10.91 5.68
CA SER A 610 26.73 -10.89 5.60
C SER A 610 27.24 -10.25 4.30
N SER A 611 28.31 -9.46 4.41
CA SER A 611 29.04 -8.89 3.28
C SER A 611 29.71 -9.95 2.38
N GLN A 612 30.08 -11.07 3.00
CA GLN A 612 30.71 -12.21 2.35
C GLN A 612 29.80 -13.42 2.43
N ARG A 613 29.71 -14.15 1.31
CA ARG A 613 29.02 -15.43 1.28
C ARG A 613 29.93 -16.49 1.90
N ILE A 614 29.48 -17.03 3.03
CA ILE A 614 30.08 -18.20 3.66
C ILE A 614 29.52 -19.42 2.94
N ASN A 615 30.37 -20.36 2.56
CA ASN A 615 29.95 -21.53 1.79
C ASN A 615 30.16 -22.80 2.62
N ALA A 616 29.09 -23.53 2.90
CA ALA A 616 29.15 -24.77 3.69
C ALA A 616 29.96 -25.90 3.00
N GLY A 617 30.22 -25.78 1.69
CA GLY A 617 31.13 -26.64 0.93
C GLY A 617 32.62 -26.31 1.14
N VAL A 618 32.95 -25.09 1.57
CA VAL A 618 34.33 -24.61 1.78
C VAL A 618 34.65 -24.49 3.26
N ASN A 619 33.78 -23.82 4.02
CA ASN A 619 33.92 -23.58 5.44
C ASN A 619 33.37 -24.79 6.21
N LYS A 620 34.27 -25.66 6.64
CA LYS A 620 33.96 -26.96 7.25
C LYS A 620 34.05 -26.95 8.76
N LYS A 621 34.20 -25.80 9.40
CA LYS A 621 34.17 -25.70 10.86
C LYS A 621 33.22 -24.62 11.31
N ILE A 622 32.52 -24.90 12.40
CA ILE A 622 31.76 -23.91 13.14
C ILE A 622 32.21 -23.94 14.60
N SER A 623 32.46 -22.78 15.20
CA SER A 623 32.74 -22.68 16.63
C SER A 623 31.72 -21.81 17.34
N ILE A 624 31.28 -22.27 18.50
CA ILE A 624 30.33 -21.56 19.37
C ILE A 624 31.00 -21.36 20.72
N THR A 625 31.14 -20.10 21.14
CA THR A 625 31.56 -19.74 22.49
C THR A 625 30.33 -19.42 23.33
N TYR A 626 30.08 -20.24 24.35
CA TYR A 626 28.86 -20.19 25.16
C TYR A 626 29.16 -20.34 26.65
N MET A 627 28.20 -19.98 27.49
CA MET A 627 28.19 -20.28 28.93
C MET A 627 26.79 -20.65 29.39
N ALA A 628 26.69 -21.66 30.25
CA ALA A 628 25.48 -22.01 30.99
C ALA A 628 25.79 -22.00 32.51
N PRO A 629 24.99 -21.33 33.34
CA PRO A 629 25.22 -21.31 34.79
C PRO A 629 24.95 -22.66 35.46
N LYS A 630 25.68 -22.95 36.55
CA LYS A 630 25.43 -24.11 37.43
C LYS A 630 24.02 -24.16 38.01
N SER A 631 23.35 -23.01 38.08
CA SER A 631 22.00 -22.87 38.62
C SER A 631 20.91 -23.30 37.63
N ASN A 632 21.23 -23.55 36.36
CA ASN A 632 20.24 -24.08 35.42
C ASN A 632 19.72 -25.44 35.91
N SER A 633 18.44 -25.68 35.68
CA SER A 633 17.78 -26.92 36.03
C SER A 633 18.42 -28.09 35.25
N ARG A 634 18.69 -29.21 35.94
CA ARG A 634 19.35 -30.36 35.32
C ARG A 634 18.37 -31.15 34.47
N SER A 635 18.28 -30.76 33.20
CA SER A 635 17.79 -31.59 32.13
C SER A 635 18.67 -31.37 30.89
N ASN A 636 19.25 -32.44 30.35
CA ASN A 636 20.05 -32.55 29.12
C ASN A 636 20.63 -31.24 28.47
N TYR A 637 21.90 -30.91 28.78
CA TYR A 637 22.68 -29.85 28.14
C TYR A 637 23.17 -30.24 26.73
N MET A 638 22.23 -30.54 25.84
CA MET A 638 22.50 -30.79 24.43
C MET A 638 22.08 -29.58 23.62
N CYS A 639 22.99 -29.12 22.76
CA CYS A 639 22.69 -28.13 21.74
C CYS A 639 22.55 -28.83 20.39
N GLU A 640 21.52 -28.48 19.63
CA GLU A 640 21.33 -28.88 18.24
C GLU A 640 21.50 -27.67 17.32
N LEU A 641 22.31 -27.83 16.28
CA LEU A 641 22.67 -26.79 15.35
C LEU A 641 22.20 -27.15 13.95
N PHE A 642 21.58 -26.18 13.27
CA PHE A 642 21.20 -26.29 11.87
C PHE A 642 21.88 -25.21 11.04
N LEU A 643 22.57 -25.60 9.95
CA LEU A 643 22.92 -24.69 8.87
C LEU A 643 21.80 -24.67 7.83
N ILE A 644 21.36 -23.47 7.47
CA ILE A 644 20.43 -23.24 6.37
C ILE A 644 21.29 -22.85 5.19
N ALA A 645 21.56 -23.78 4.27
CA ALA A 645 22.52 -23.59 3.20
C ALA A 645 21.98 -24.00 1.83
N GLY A 646 22.54 -23.39 0.78
CA GLY A 646 22.15 -23.64 -0.60
C GLY A 646 20.74 -23.13 -0.89
N GLY A 647 19.86 -24.00 -1.39
CA GLY A 647 18.46 -23.68 -1.70
C GLY A 647 17.49 -23.78 -0.51
N ALA A 648 17.97 -24.15 0.68
CA ALA A 648 17.11 -24.27 1.86
C ALA A 648 16.64 -22.89 2.35
N SER A 649 15.34 -22.77 2.64
CA SER A 649 14.70 -21.56 3.17
C SER A 649 14.47 -21.61 4.69
N ASP A 650 14.61 -22.78 5.31
CA ASP A 650 14.47 -22.97 6.76
C ASP A 650 15.28 -24.20 7.23
N ALA A 651 15.36 -24.43 8.54
CA ALA A 651 15.98 -25.61 9.14
C ALA A 651 15.24 -26.89 8.73
N GLU A 652 15.98 -27.89 8.25
CA GLU A 652 15.41 -29.15 7.75
C GLU A 652 15.55 -30.27 8.78
N ALA A 653 14.47 -31.03 8.99
CA ALA A 653 14.47 -32.16 9.93
C ALA A 653 15.51 -33.22 9.53
N GLY A 654 16.28 -33.70 10.51
CA GLY A 654 17.33 -34.71 10.29
C GLY A 654 18.61 -34.17 9.64
N LYS A 655 18.70 -32.85 9.39
CA LYS A 655 19.90 -32.16 8.90
C LYS A 655 20.42 -31.22 9.97
N SER A 656 20.96 -31.79 11.04
CA SER A 656 21.52 -31.07 12.19
C SER A 656 22.77 -31.75 12.71
N VAL A 657 23.53 -31.03 13.54
CA VAL A 657 24.60 -31.59 14.34
C VAL A 657 24.35 -31.26 15.80
N THR A 658 24.61 -32.21 16.69
CA THR A 658 24.41 -32.03 18.12
C THR A 658 25.74 -32.03 18.87
N PHE A 659 25.80 -31.32 19.98
CA PHE A 659 26.88 -31.44 20.94
C PHE A 659 26.40 -31.23 22.37
N GLU A 660 27.01 -31.95 23.29
CA GLU A 660 26.82 -31.72 24.72
C GLU A 660 27.68 -30.55 25.20
N TYR A 661 27.17 -29.82 26.19
CA TYR A 661 27.86 -28.73 26.86
C TYR A 661 27.80 -28.82 28.39
N THR A 662 28.69 -28.10 29.06
CA THR A 662 28.78 -28.10 30.53
C THR A 662 28.21 -26.80 31.11
N ALA A 663 27.31 -26.93 32.09
CA ALA A 663 26.79 -25.81 32.86
C ALA A 663 27.61 -25.58 34.14
N ASP A 664 28.84 -25.10 34.00
CA ASP A 664 29.74 -24.81 35.13
C ASP A 664 29.88 -23.30 35.43
N GLY A 665 29.12 -22.46 34.72
CA GLY A 665 29.19 -21.00 34.84
C GLY A 665 30.42 -20.38 34.19
N LYS A 666 31.17 -21.10 33.36
CA LYS A 666 32.33 -20.59 32.61
C LYS A 666 32.04 -20.60 31.11
N TYR A 667 32.74 -19.72 30.39
CA TYR A 667 32.71 -19.76 28.93
C TYR A 667 33.52 -20.94 28.40
N HIS A 668 32.90 -21.70 27.51
CA HIS A 668 33.50 -22.79 26.75
C HIS A 668 33.37 -22.50 25.25
N THR A 669 34.31 -23.00 24.47
CA THR A 669 34.20 -22.96 23.00
C THR A 669 34.07 -24.38 22.47
N LYS A 670 32.93 -24.68 21.83
CA LYS A 670 32.77 -25.93 21.08
C LYS A 670 33.14 -25.67 19.63
N VAL A 671 34.10 -26.42 19.10
CA VAL A 671 34.38 -26.50 17.67
C VAL A 671 33.73 -27.78 17.14
N ILE A 672 32.94 -27.64 16.08
CA ILE A 672 32.28 -28.74 15.39
C ILE A 672 32.91 -28.85 14.00
N ASP A 673 33.44 -30.03 13.69
CA ASP A 673 33.95 -30.37 12.37
C ASP A 673 32.79 -30.85 11.49
N LEU A 674 32.55 -30.13 10.40
CA LEU A 674 31.49 -30.36 9.44
C LEU A 674 31.99 -31.06 8.17
N SER A 675 33.27 -31.46 8.11
CA SER A 675 33.85 -32.14 6.94
C SER A 675 33.16 -33.46 6.60
N SER A 676 32.66 -34.18 7.61
CA SER A 676 31.89 -35.42 7.45
C SER A 676 30.40 -35.20 7.20
N VAL A 677 29.90 -33.95 7.30
CA VAL A 677 28.49 -33.60 7.12
C VAL A 677 28.22 -33.32 5.64
N GLN A 678 27.60 -34.28 4.97
CA GLN A 678 27.40 -34.24 3.51
C GLN A 678 26.12 -33.52 3.06
N PHE A 679 25.16 -33.30 3.96
CA PHE A 679 23.85 -32.74 3.62
C PHE A 679 23.80 -31.21 3.55
N TRP A 680 24.87 -30.51 3.94
CA TRP A 680 24.99 -29.05 3.81
C TRP A 680 26.03 -28.69 2.75
N ASN A 681 25.59 -27.92 1.75
CA ASN A 681 26.44 -27.43 0.67
C ASN A 681 25.89 -26.10 0.15
N GLY A 682 26.76 -25.30 -0.50
CA GLY A 682 26.39 -23.98 -1.03
C GLY A 682 26.43 -22.87 0.03
N ASN A 683 25.90 -21.70 -0.32
CA ASN A 683 25.95 -20.51 0.54
C ASN A 683 25.11 -20.69 1.80
N VAL A 684 25.66 -20.33 2.95
CA VAL A 684 24.95 -20.30 4.24
C VAL A 684 24.06 -19.07 4.27
N ASN A 685 22.75 -19.30 4.32
CA ASN A 685 21.72 -18.27 4.41
C ASN A 685 21.34 -17.99 5.87
N GLY A 686 21.51 -18.97 6.77
CA GLY A 686 21.25 -18.79 8.19
C GLY A 686 21.76 -19.93 9.06
N VAL A 687 21.71 -19.71 10.37
CA VAL A 687 22.02 -20.71 11.40
C VAL A 687 20.87 -20.72 12.40
N ARG A 688 20.34 -21.89 12.72
CA ARG A 688 19.42 -22.09 13.86
C ARG A 688 20.18 -22.80 14.98
N VAL A 689 20.00 -22.30 16.20
CA VAL A 689 20.59 -22.87 17.42
C VAL A 689 19.48 -23.22 18.40
N ASP A 690 19.35 -24.51 18.69
CA ASP A 690 18.46 -25.06 19.69
C ASP A 690 19.34 -25.39 20.89
N PHE A 691 19.32 -24.53 21.90
CA PHE A 691 20.35 -24.53 22.95
C PHE A 691 19.95 -25.32 24.20
N PHE A 692 18.72 -25.81 24.28
CA PHE A 692 18.30 -26.83 25.24
C PHE A 692 17.33 -27.81 24.59
N VAL A 693 17.59 -29.11 24.74
CA VAL A 693 16.65 -30.16 24.34
C VAL A 693 15.64 -30.46 25.45
N ASP A 694 16.03 -30.21 26.70
CA ASP A 694 15.17 -30.24 27.88
C ASP A 694 15.63 -29.12 28.83
N CYS A 695 14.72 -28.32 29.37
CA CYS A 695 15.02 -27.14 30.20
C CYS A 695 13.80 -26.70 31.02
N ALA A 696 14.05 -26.01 32.13
CA ALA A 696 12.99 -25.32 32.87
C ALA A 696 12.84 -23.86 32.40
N ILE A 697 11.63 -23.33 32.53
CA ILE A 697 11.38 -21.89 32.44
C ILE A 697 12.31 -21.15 33.42
N GLY A 698 13.03 -20.16 32.92
CA GLY A 698 14.01 -19.39 33.68
C GLY A 698 15.46 -19.85 33.53
N ASP A 699 15.73 -21.01 32.93
CA ASP A 699 17.10 -21.42 32.58
C ASP A 699 17.72 -20.44 31.58
N VAL A 700 19.05 -20.29 31.61
CA VAL A 700 19.73 -19.29 30.80
C VAL A 700 20.91 -19.84 30.02
N PHE A 701 21.08 -19.32 28.81
CA PHE A 701 22.20 -19.63 27.93
C PHE A 701 22.83 -18.33 27.45
N TYR A 702 24.15 -18.21 27.56
CA TYR A 702 24.90 -17.06 27.10
C TYR A 702 25.66 -17.44 25.84
N MET A 703 25.56 -16.63 24.80
CA MET A 703 26.36 -16.75 23.58
C MET A 703 27.29 -15.55 23.47
N LYS A 704 28.59 -15.82 23.37
CA LYS A 704 29.63 -14.80 23.25
C LYS A 704 30.15 -14.68 21.83
N GLU A 705 30.34 -15.82 21.15
CA GLU A 705 30.86 -15.82 19.79
C GLU A 705 30.25 -16.98 18.97
N LEU A 706 30.03 -16.73 17.67
CA LEU A 706 29.75 -17.76 16.67
C LEU A 706 30.65 -17.53 15.45
N LYS A 707 31.41 -18.54 15.04
CA LYS A 707 32.33 -18.45 13.89
C LYS A 707 32.10 -19.58 12.90
N ILE A 708 32.08 -19.29 11.60
CA ILE A 708 32.07 -20.29 10.52
C ILE A 708 33.30 -20.05 9.64
N TYR A 709 34.14 -21.08 9.48
CA TYR A 709 35.44 -20.96 8.81
C TYR A 709 35.88 -22.21 8.06
#